data_AF-A0A7I8BES4-F1
#
_entry.id   AF-A0A7I8BES4-F1
#
_cell.length_a   1.000
_cell.length_b   1.000
_cell.length_c   1.000
_cell.angle_alpha   90.00
_cell.angle_beta   90.00
_cell.angle_gamma   90.00
#
_symmetry.space_group_name_H-M   'P 1'
#
loop_
_entity.id
_entity.type
_entity.pdbx_description
1 polymer ?
#
loop_
_entity_poly.entity_id
_entity_poly.type
_entity_poly.pdbx_seq_one_letter_code
_entity_poly.pdbx_strand_id
1 'polypeptide(L)'
;MASEHQLQLAQSAAACLDAFFAAPNLFVLPAARHDDTGEPNTNEVPEALVSAIQRTRKGEADLPMLLPFRSAADERVTWYACARDKQGERAVRADLDAFVGPGFADFDISTVPPKNADDLFTKHGFHAVRFTANRPKFDMHIVEQWCVYWELLQRKPKRRKLEHRTFAQLRAALDWALLAKNEAEASAAVAALREQHGLSAENRAFLDIRIAASFGRWDEILDHENFSHLLKLRLPPETFGDIWEALYETWIRPHEASGDPERLKKAFETQVRPAAGHLLRSLGRSRRPAALKSFVLHELSQTQPAVDLCTQWFAELGDHAFGPATAGIVKLIEALTPRNGFDVACEDMNLERYEQAYDLLSSLEDSVDVLIALLRCSKEIDDPERAVLTIARLEASDPAVAAEVQKNRTRLLGDVTRLAETFPPQDLKAQLLDEVESEPAAADNVVEFWRELANADALIKIDDAMQQRLLQSMEDEVLSNSGTFDALLPVWFDWIVERTRPHVPFIPLYDQLLDTIWVRDRYGESELELIKQAALHVVRAGPTPEQYRHLMERLKKMFDVVRSPHSMPWALDLADSLAMSPSRDDQARNQLLVAILSAGSEFLARLADAQKALLRLLANENSIPFTLPSQEVVRSVEPETTDSEARVMIYSLDSQATQRAMDMLKTLSPKLKVTTNCDTECTPRLRQSTRHADFVFFVSSVATHQAFFCIKDALRTPDALCHVQGTGTTRIVETVIKQIQAAG
;
A
#
# COMPACT_ATOMS: atom_id res chain seq x y z
N MET A 1 11.35 20.69 22.67
CA MET A 1 11.15 20.33 24.08
C MET A 1 11.70 18.92 24.26
N ALA A 2 12.59 18.70 25.22
CA ALA A 2 13.17 17.37 25.45
C ALA A 2 12.07 16.40 25.88
N SER A 3 12.08 15.16 25.38
CA SER A 3 11.10 14.15 25.78
C SER A 3 11.28 13.80 27.26
N GLU A 4 10.19 13.41 27.93
CA GLU A 4 10.20 13.02 29.35
C GLU A 4 11.23 11.91 29.63
N HIS A 5 11.42 11.00 28.67
CA HIS A 5 12.44 9.96 28.66
C HIS A 5 13.89 10.52 28.61
N GLN A 6 14.15 11.54 27.80
CA GLN A 6 15.47 12.17 27.72
C GLN A 6 15.83 12.89 29.03
N LEU A 7 14.85 13.46 29.72
CA LEU A 7 15.05 14.09 31.03
C LEU A 7 15.46 13.08 32.11
N GLN A 8 14.80 11.91 32.13
CA GLN A 8 15.14 10.80 33.03
C GLN A 8 16.56 10.26 32.76
N LEU A 9 16.93 10.10 31.48
CA LEU A 9 18.27 9.67 31.07
C LEU A 9 19.36 10.66 31.47
N ALA A 10 19.08 11.97 31.37
CA ALA A 10 19.99 13.03 31.77
C ALA A 10 20.20 13.05 33.30
N GLN A 11 19.12 12.90 34.09
CA GLN A 11 19.20 12.83 35.55
C GLN A 11 20.01 11.61 36.03
N SER A 12 19.75 10.43 35.45
CA SER A 12 20.51 9.22 35.77
C SER A 12 21.99 9.33 35.38
N ALA A 13 22.28 9.91 34.21
CA ALA A 13 23.65 10.15 33.75
C ALA A 13 24.40 11.11 34.66
N ALA A 14 23.78 12.23 35.05
CA ALA A 14 24.39 13.21 35.93
C ALA A 14 24.72 12.59 37.29
N ALA A 15 23.78 11.88 37.91
CA ALA A 15 24.00 11.20 39.19
C ALA A 15 25.14 10.15 39.11
N CYS A 16 25.22 9.40 38.01
CA CYS A 16 26.30 8.43 37.79
C CYS A 16 27.67 9.11 37.64
N LEU A 17 27.77 10.15 36.81
CA LEU A 17 29.03 10.84 36.57
C LEU A 17 29.51 11.60 37.82
N ASP A 18 28.61 12.26 38.55
CA ASP A 18 28.93 12.98 39.78
C ASP A 18 29.47 12.00 40.85
N ALA A 19 28.90 10.80 40.95
CA ALA A 19 29.40 9.75 41.84
C ALA A 19 30.70 9.09 41.35
N PHE A 20 30.91 8.98 40.03
CA PHE A 20 32.12 8.37 39.45
C PHE A 20 33.37 9.22 39.65
N PHE A 21 33.24 10.54 39.58
CA PHE A 21 34.34 11.49 39.79
C PHE A 21 34.49 11.91 41.27
N ALA A 22 33.68 11.37 42.18
CA ALA A 22 33.89 11.52 43.62
C ALA A 22 35.04 10.61 44.11
N ALA A 23 35.52 10.85 45.33
CA ALA A 23 36.50 9.97 45.98
C ALA A 23 35.98 8.51 45.96
N PRO A 24 36.80 7.52 45.56
CA PRO A 24 38.27 7.52 45.52
C PRO A 24 38.90 7.88 44.15
N ASN A 25 38.13 8.34 43.17
CA ASN A 25 38.69 8.71 41.86
C ASN A 25 39.50 10.02 41.96
N LEU A 26 40.73 10.00 41.46
CA LEU A 26 41.61 11.19 41.42
C LEU A 26 41.36 12.08 40.20
N PHE A 27 40.54 11.65 39.24
CA PHE A 27 40.12 12.48 38.11
C PHE A 27 38.92 13.36 38.49
N VAL A 28 38.88 14.59 37.96
CA VAL A 28 37.82 15.56 38.26
C VAL A 28 36.85 15.72 37.09
N LEU A 29 35.55 15.84 37.38
CA LEU A 29 34.52 16.08 36.37
C LEU A 29 34.75 17.44 35.67
N PRO A 30 34.78 17.50 34.31
CA PRO A 30 35.06 18.71 33.53
C PRO A 30 34.05 19.89 33.61
N ALA A 31 33.27 20.01 34.68
CA ALA A 31 32.19 21.00 34.79
C ALA A 31 31.91 21.52 36.22
N ALA A 32 32.74 21.20 37.22
CA ALA A 32 32.65 21.81 38.55
C ALA A 32 33.58 23.03 38.62
N ARG A 33 33.02 24.24 38.81
CA ARG A 33 33.81 25.42 39.18
C ARG A 33 34.57 25.10 40.47
N HIS A 34 35.88 25.38 40.50
CA HIS A 34 36.69 25.25 41.70
C HIS A 34 36.23 26.25 42.77
N ASP A 35 36.00 25.77 43.99
CA ASP A 35 36.37 26.53 45.18
C ASP A 35 37.84 26.19 45.46
N ASP A 36 38.68 27.22 45.56
CA ASP A 36 40.11 27.14 45.88
C ASP A 36 40.33 26.55 47.29
N THR A 37 40.36 25.23 47.39
CA THR A 37 41.02 24.53 48.50
C THR A 37 41.86 23.41 47.92
N GLY A 38 43.16 23.68 47.78
CA GLY A 38 44.11 22.76 47.17
C GLY A 38 44.23 21.43 47.92
N GLU A 39 43.87 20.35 47.24
CA GLU A 39 44.43 19.02 47.49
C GLU A 39 45.43 18.67 46.38
N PRO A 40 46.60 18.07 46.66
CA PRO A 40 47.75 18.13 45.73
C PRO A 40 47.77 17.05 44.63
N ASN A 41 46.71 16.26 44.44
CA ASN A 41 46.75 15.03 43.64
C ASN A 41 45.53 14.82 42.71
N THR A 42 44.91 15.89 42.20
CA THR A 42 43.81 15.79 41.23
C THR A 42 44.33 15.83 39.79
N ASN A 43 44.01 14.81 38.99
CA ASN A 43 44.29 14.80 37.56
C ASN A 43 43.11 15.40 36.79
N GLU A 44 43.39 16.22 35.78
CA GLU A 44 42.36 16.66 34.82
C GLU A 44 42.02 15.54 33.83
N VAL A 45 40.75 15.44 33.46
CA VAL A 45 40.30 14.55 32.38
C VAL A 45 40.81 15.11 31.04
N PRO A 46 41.36 14.28 30.14
CA PRO A 46 41.81 14.74 28.83
C PRO A 46 40.72 15.51 28.08
N GLU A 47 41.07 16.68 27.52
CA GLU A 47 40.14 17.59 26.82
C GLU A 47 39.33 16.88 25.73
N ALA A 48 39.99 15.96 25.03
CA ALA A 48 39.43 15.04 24.04
C ALA A 48 38.14 14.30 24.48
N LEU A 49 38.01 13.98 25.77
CA LEU A 49 36.90 13.16 26.30
C LEU A 49 35.74 14.01 26.82
N VAL A 50 35.96 15.30 27.04
CA VAL A 50 35.00 16.22 27.67
C VAL A 50 33.69 16.31 26.87
N SER A 51 33.78 16.37 25.54
CA SER A 51 32.62 16.47 24.66
C SER A 51 31.68 15.26 24.78
N ALA A 52 32.25 14.04 24.82
CA ALA A 52 31.48 12.81 24.97
C ALA A 52 30.81 12.73 26.36
N ILE A 53 31.53 13.11 27.42
CA ILE A 53 31.00 13.14 28.78
C ILE A 53 29.84 14.14 28.90
N GLN A 54 29.97 15.33 28.29
CA GLN A 54 28.91 16.34 28.32
C GLN A 54 27.66 15.93 27.52
N ARG A 55 27.82 15.27 26.37
CA ARG A 55 26.67 14.73 25.61
C ARG A 55 25.88 13.72 26.44
N THR A 56 26.55 12.76 27.05
CA THR A 56 25.89 11.76 27.90
C THR A 56 25.21 12.39 29.11
N ARG A 57 25.84 13.40 29.73
CA ARG A 57 25.25 14.17 30.85
C ARG A 57 23.97 14.91 30.45
N LYS A 58 23.84 15.33 29.19
CA LYS A 58 22.62 15.95 28.63
C LYS A 58 21.53 14.92 28.25
N GLY A 59 21.76 13.63 28.50
CA GLY A 59 20.80 12.56 28.24
C GLY A 59 20.88 11.96 26.84
N GLU A 60 21.91 12.28 26.06
CA GLU A 60 22.15 11.61 24.78
C GLU A 60 22.71 10.19 24.99
N ALA A 61 22.23 9.22 24.22
CA ALA A 61 22.47 7.79 24.41
C ALA A 61 22.95 7.07 23.14
N ASP A 62 23.20 7.82 22.08
CA ASP A 62 23.54 7.32 20.74
C ASP A 62 25.01 6.89 20.60
N LEU A 63 25.90 7.41 21.45
CA LEU A 63 27.34 7.18 21.38
C LEU A 63 27.91 6.73 22.73
N PRO A 64 28.97 5.90 22.72
CA PRO A 64 29.67 5.52 23.94
C PRO A 64 30.57 6.66 24.46
N MET A 65 30.91 6.59 25.75
CA MET A 65 31.86 7.50 26.39
C MET A 65 33.03 6.74 27.02
N LEU A 66 34.19 7.37 27.11
CA LEU A 66 35.37 6.82 27.76
C LEU A 66 35.69 7.63 29.03
N LEU A 67 35.88 6.92 30.14
CA LEU A 67 36.09 7.51 31.46
C LEU A 67 37.39 6.98 32.10
N PRO A 68 38.26 7.86 32.61
CA PRO A 68 39.45 7.46 33.35
C PRO A 68 39.16 7.31 34.85
N PHE A 69 39.72 6.27 35.45
CA PHE A 69 39.66 6.00 36.89
C PHE A 69 41.04 5.69 37.45
N ARG A 70 41.42 6.35 38.54
CA ARG A 70 42.63 6.02 39.31
C ARG A 70 42.42 6.38 40.77
N SER A 71 42.63 5.44 41.68
CA SER A 71 42.69 5.72 43.12
C SER A 71 44.13 5.96 43.60
N ALA A 72 44.30 6.48 44.82
CA ALA A 72 45.63 6.66 45.41
C ALA A 72 46.42 5.34 45.62
N ALA A 73 45.73 4.19 45.62
CA ALA A 73 46.34 2.87 45.70
C ALA A 73 46.67 2.25 44.33
N ASP A 74 46.26 2.88 43.22
CA ASP A 74 46.41 2.34 41.88
C ASP A 74 47.66 2.88 41.18
N GLU A 75 48.53 1.99 40.72
CA GLU A 75 49.71 2.36 39.93
C GLU A 75 49.38 2.76 38.48
N ARG A 76 48.23 2.33 37.95
CA ARG A 76 47.82 2.53 36.54
C ARG A 76 46.41 3.12 36.45
N VAL A 77 46.16 3.82 35.35
CA VAL A 77 44.82 4.30 35.01
C VAL A 77 43.98 3.11 34.51
N THR A 78 42.79 2.95 35.09
CA THR A 78 41.77 2.03 34.61
C THR A 78 40.81 2.80 33.73
N TRP A 79 40.58 2.31 32.52
CA TRP A 79 39.72 2.93 31.53
C TRP A 79 38.37 2.21 31.47
N TYR A 80 37.30 2.98 31.38
CA TYR A 80 35.93 2.50 31.27
C TYR A 80 35.29 3.06 30.01
N ALA A 81 35.02 2.19 29.03
CA ALA A 81 34.21 2.56 27.87
C ALA A 81 32.75 2.16 28.13
N CYS A 82 31.89 3.15 28.35
CA CYS A 82 30.51 2.98 28.79
C CYS A 82 29.52 3.11 27.64
N ALA A 83 28.64 2.13 27.51
CA ALA A 83 27.46 2.12 26.65
C ALA A 83 26.16 2.06 27.47
N ARG A 84 25.01 2.32 26.84
CA ARG A 84 23.68 2.31 27.50
C ARG A 84 22.97 0.96 27.45
N ASP A 85 23.40 0.05 26.58
CA ASP A 85 22.84 -1.29 26.45
C ASP A 85 23.94 -2.35 26.27
N LYS A 86 23.55 -3.62 26.44
CA LYS A 86 24.47 -4.76 26.29
C LYS A 86 24.98 -4.94 24.86
N GLN A 87 24.24 -4.49 23.86
CA GLN A 87 24.65 -4.60 22.46
C GLN A 87 25.78 -3.62 22.13
N GLY A 88 25.66 -2.39 22.62
CA GLY A 88 26.64 -1.33 22.56
C GLY A 88 27.91 -1.70 23.33
N GLU A 89 27.81 -2.33 24.50
CA GLU A 89 28.98 -2.86 25.21
C GLU A 89 29.78 -3.86 24.35
N ARG A 90 29.08 -4.82 23.73
CA ARG A 90 29.71 -5.81 22.84
C ARG A 90 30.34 -5.16 21.61
N ALA A 91 29.65 -4.19 21.01
CA ALA A 91 30.16 -3.46 19.85
C ALA A 91 31.40 -2.64 20.21
N VAL A 92 31.35 -1.88 21.31
CA VAL A 92 32.49 -1.09 21.80
C VAL A 92 33.67 -1.98 22.19
N ARG A 93 33.43 -3.14 22.82
CA ARG A 93 34.51 -4.10 23.11
C ARG A 93 35.20 -4.57 21.84
N ALA A 94 34.44 -5.03 20.84
CA ALA A 94 34.99 -5.49 19.57
C ALA A 94 35.73 -4.37 18.81
N ASP A 95 35.19 -3.15 18.84
CA ASP A 95 35.81 -1.99 18.19
C ASP A 95 37.09 -1.56 18.92
N LEU A 96 37.12 -1.59 20.26
CA LEU A 96 38.33 -1.30 21.05
C LEU A 96 39.42 -2.36 20.84
N ASP A 97 39.06 -3.64 20.79
CA ASP A 97 39.97 -4.73 20.46
C ASP A 97 40.60 -4.55 19.07
N ALA A 98 39.87 -3.95 18.12
CA ALA A 98 40.34 -3.70 16.76
C ALA A 98 41.14 -2.39 16.61
N PHE A 99 40.70 -1.30 17.26
CA PHE A 99 41.28 0.04 17.11
C PHE A 99 42.47 0.30 18.05
N VAL A 100 42.40 -0.16 19.30
CA VAL A 100 43.49 -0.01 20.28
C VAL A 100 44.39 -1.24 20.23
N GLY A 101 43.80 -2.43 20.19
CA GLY A 101 44.53 -3.69 20.07
C GLY A 101 45.22 -4.17 21.36
N PRO A 102 45.48 -5.49 21.47
CA PRO A 102 46.08 -6.10 22.66
C PRO A 102 47.54 -5.70 22.91
N GLY A 103 48.19 -5.06 21.92
CA GLY A 103 49.56 -4.53 22.06
C GLY A 103 49.65 -3.29 22.94
N PHE A 104 48.58 -2.50 23.03
CA PHE A 104 48.55 -1.22 23.74
C PHE A 104 47.73 -1.27 25.04
N ALA A 105 46.66 -2.06 25.07
CA ALA A 105 45.78 -2.21 26.23
C ALA A 105 45.51 -3.69 26.54
N ASP A 106 45.25 -3.97 27.82
CA ASP A 106 44.80 -5.26 28.32
C ASP A 106 43.30 -5.21 28.60
N PHE A 107 42.55 -6.02 27.85
CA PHE A 107 41.10 -6.16 27.92
C PHE A 107 40.67 -7.44 28.65
N ASP A 108 41.62 -8.25 29.13
CA ASP A 108 41.31 -9.47 29.88
C ASP A 108 40.74 -9.12 31.27
N ILE A 109 39.49 -9.53 31.48
CA ILE A 109 38.74 -9.24 32.71
C ILE A 109 39.39 -9.94 33.92
N SER A 110 40.17 -11.01 33.69
CA SER A 110 40.89 -11.74 34.74
C SER A 110 42.15 -11.01 35.23
N THR A 111 42.76 -10.16 34.40
CA THR A 111 43.98 -9.42 34.73
C THR A 111 43.69 -8.00 35.22
N VAL A 112 42.53 -7.43 34.87
CA VAL A 112 42.09 -6.11 35.33
C VAL A 112 41.07 -6.26 36.48
N PRO A 113 41.46 -6.04 37.76
CA PRO A 113 40.58 -6.27 38.90
C PRO A 113 39.40 -5.29 38.93
N PRO A 114 38.22 -5.70 39.43
CA PRO A 114 37.09 -4.81 39.62
C PRO A 114 37.41 -3.69 40.60
N LYS A 115 36.88 -2.49 40.31
CA LYS A 115 36.96 -1.31 41.16
C LYS A 115 35.57 -0.96 41.68
N ASN A 116 35.52 -0.09 42.68
CA ASN A 116 34.28 0.43 43.25
C ASN A 116 33.40 1.16 42.19
N ALA A 117 33.97 1.57 41.06
CA ALA A 117 33.26 2.18 39.95
C ALA A 117 32.39 1.20 39.14
N ASP A 118 32.69 -0.11 39.17
CA ASP A 118 31.95 -1.12 38.38
C ASP A 118 30.50 -1.29 38.85
N ASP A 119 30.28 -1.30 40.17
CA ASP A 119 28.94 -1.38 40.76
C ASP A 119 28.10 -0.13 40.47
N LEU A 120 28.76 1.02 40.32
CA LEU A 120 28.12 2.30 40.01
C LEU A 120 27.50 2.29 38.61
N PHE A 121 28.24 1.80 37.60
CA PHE A 121 27.71 1.70 36.24
C PHE A 121 26.50 0.78 36.18
N THR A 122 26.57 -0.37 36.85
CA THR A 122 25.47 -1.34 36.91
C THR A 122 24.22 -0.74 37.55
N LYS A 123 24.38 0.01 38.65
CA LYS A 123 23.27 0.68 39.36
C LYS A 123 22.56 1.75 38.52
N HIS A 124 23.30 2.44 37.65
CA HIS A 124 22.79 3.52 36.81
C HIS A 124 22.46 3.10 35.37
N GLY A 125 22.46 1.78 35.08
CA GLY A 125 22.07 1.24 33.78
C GLY A 125 23.11 1.48 32.67
N PHE A 126 24.39 1.62 33.03
CA PHE A 126 25.50 1.64 32.08
C PHE A 126 26.17 0.26 31.99
N HIS A 127 26.57 -0.09 30.78
CA HIS A 127 27.33 -1.29 30.48
C HIS A 127 28.75 -0.88 30.09
N ALA A 128 29.73 -1.16 30.95
CA ALA A 128 31.10 -0.69 30.78
C ALA A 128 32.08 -1.80 30.38
N VAL A 129 32.95 -1.49 29.43
CA VAL A 129 34.12 -2.30 29.09
C VAL A 129 35.32 -1.74 29.84
N ARG A 130 35.86 -2.52 30.77
CA ARG A 130 37.01 -2.17 31.60
C ARG A 130 38.31 -2.66 30.98
N PHE A 131 39.33 -1.82 30.94
CA PHE A 131 40.66 -2.17 30.44
C PHE A 131 41.74 -1.26 31.04
N THR A 132 43.01 -1.66 30.91
CA THR A 132 44.15 -0.85 31.34
C THR A 132 45.21 -0.76 30.26
N ALA A 133 46.01 0.30 30.25
CA ALA A 133 47.17 0.36 29.37
C ALA A 133 48.22 -0.69 29.78
N ASN A 134 48.80 -1.39 28.79
CA ASN A 134 49.91 -2.34 29.04
C ASN A 134 51.13 -1.65 29.68
N ARG A 135 51.33 -0.36 29.34
CA ARG A 135 52.36 0.52 29.90
C ARG A 135 51.77 1.92 30.09
N PRO A 136 52.12 2.66 31.15
CA PRO A 136 51.58 4.02 31.40
C PRO A 136 51.77 5.00 30.25
N LYS A 137 52.84 4.85 29.46
CA LYS A 137 53.08 5.69 28.27
C LYS A 137 52.05 5.52 27.15
N PHE A 138 51.24 4.47 27.18
CA PHE A 138 50.20 4.20 26.18
C PHE A 138 48.85 4.82 26.55
N ASP A 139 48.69 5.40 27.74
CA ASP A 139 47.46 6.09 28.12
C ASP A 139 47.13 7.24 27.15
N MET A 140 48.14 8.00 26.70
CA MET A 140 47.94 9.02 25.65
C MET A 140 47.49 8.42 24.32
N HIS A 141 48.04 7.27 23.94
CA HIS A 141 47.69 6.60 22.70
C HIS A 141 46.25 6.07 22.71
N ILE A 142 45.77 5.59 23.85
CA ILE A 142 44.36 5.17 24.03
C ILE A 142 43.42 6.35 23.79
N VAL A 143 43.74 7.53 24.32
CA VAL A 143 42.95 8.75 24.11
C VAL A 143 42.95 9.16 22.64
N GLU A 144 44.11 9.13 21.96
CA GLU A 144 44.21 9.44 20.53
C GLU A 144 43.38 8.48 19.67
N GLN A 145 43.49 7.16 19.90
CA GLN A 145 42.71 6.16 19.16
C GLN A 145 41.21 6.29 19.45
N TRP A 146 40.84 6.61 20.69
CA TRP A 146 39.44 6.87 21.04
C TRP A 146 38.87 8.08 20.30
N CYS A 147 39.63 9.17 20.14
CA CYS A 147 39.20 10.32 19.35
C CYS A 147 38.88 9.95 17.91
N VAL A 148 39.77 9.19 17.27
CA VAL A 148 39.57 8.74 15.88
C VAL A 148 38.33 7.85 15.78
N TYR A 149 38.18 6.89 16.70
CA TYR A 149 37.01 6.03 16.76
C TYR A 149 35.72 6.83 16.94
N TRP A 150 35.72 7.80 17.87
CA TRP A 150 34.55 8.61 18.17
C TRP A 150 34.16 9.53 17.00
N GLU A 151 35.13 10.14 16.30
CA GLU A 151 34.87 10.88 15.06
C GLU A 151 34.26 10.00 13.97
N LEU A 152 34.71 8.76 13.83
CA LEU A 152 34.14 7.80 12.88
C LEU A 152 32.70 7.44 13.25
N LEU A 153 32.39 7.26 14.53
CA LEU A 153 31.02 7.02 14.98
C LEU A 153 30.09 8.21 14.70
N GLN A 154 30.57 9.45 14.85
CA GLN A 154 29.78 10.63 14.50
C GLN A 154 29.46 10.72 13.01
N ARG A 155 30.39 10.27 12.16
CA ARG A 155 30.24 10.27 10.70
C ARG A 155 29.57 9.00 10.17
N LYS A 156 29.33 8.00 11.03
CA LYS A 156 28.78 6.70 10.63
C LYS A 156 27.34 6.89 10.15
N PRO A 157 27.04 6.61 8.86
CA PRO A 157 25.66 6.65 8.40
C PRO A 157 24.86 5.58 9.13
N LYS A 158 23.63 5.91 9.56
CA LYS A 158 22.70 4.94 10.14
C LYS A 158 22.46 3.85 9.10
N ARG A 159 23.08 2.68 9.28
CA ARG A 159 22.86 1.54 8.39
C ARG A 159 21.39 1.12 8.53
N ARG A 160 20.61 1.30 7.45
CA ARG A 160 19.31 0.63 7.33
C ARG A 160 19.61 -0.87 7.26
N LYS A 161 19.25 -1.63 8.29
CA LYS A 161 19.18 -3.08 8.13
C LYS A 161 18.06 -3.34 7.11
N LEU A 162 18.36 -4.11 6.06
CA LEU A 162 17.31 -4.77 5.28
C LEU A 162 16.63 -5.74 6.25
N GLU A 163 15.50 -5.32 6.82
CA GLU A 163 14.65 -6.22 7.58
C GLU A 163 14.03 -7.20 6.59
N HIS A 164 14.19 -8.51 6.85
CA HIS A 164 13.44 -9.53 6.14
C HIS A 164 11.95 -9.25 6.40
N ARG A 165 11.21 -8.92 5.34
CA ARG A 165 9.78 -8.67 5.42
C ARG A 165 9.05 -10.01 5.39
N THR A 166 8.02 -10.15 6.21
CA THR A 166 7.18 -11.35 6.17
C THR A 166 6.43 -11.43 4.83
N PHE A 167 5.96 -12.62 4.47
CA PHE A 167 5.16 -12.81 3.26
C PHE A 167 3.94 -11.87 3.24
N ALA A 168 3.22 -11.78 4.36
CA ALA A 168 2.06 -10.90 4.52
C ALA A 168 2.41 -9.41 4.30
N GLN A 169 3.55 -8.95 4.83
CA GLN A 169 4.00 -7.56 4.64
C GLN A 169 4.34 -7.25 3.18
N LEU A 170 4.94 -8.19 2.45
CA LEU A 170 5.23 -8.02 1.03
C LEU A 170 3.97 -8.13 0.16
N ARG A 171 3.04 -9.02 0.51
CA ARG A 171 1.74 -9.13 -0.16
C ARG A 171 0.92 -7.86 0.02
N ALA A 172 0.89 -7.31 1.23
CA ALA A 172 0.32 -6.01 1.51
C ALA A 172 1.04 -4.96 0.67
N ALA A 173 2.36 -4.80 0.77
CA ALA A 173 3.10 -3.80 -0.02
C ALA A 173 2.79 -3.85 -1.53
N LEU A 174 2.55 -5.04 -2.10
CA LEU A 174 2.03 -5.17 -3.46
C LEU A 174 0.63 -4.55 -3.61
N ASP A 175 -0.35 -4.92 -2.78
CA ASP A 175 -1.71 -4.35 -2.84
C ASP A 175 -1.70 -2.82 -2.67
N TRP A 176 -0.86 -2.29 -1.79
CA TRP A 176 -0.66 -0.84 -1.62
C TRP A 176 -0.13 -0.18 -2.89
N ALA A 177 0.89 -0.77 -3.51
CA ALA A 177 1.44 -0.25 -4.75
C ALA A 177 0.46 -0.32 -5.92
N LEU A 178 -0.39 -1.36 -5.97
CA LEU A 178 -1.46 -1.48 -6.96
C LEU A 178 -2.54 -0.40 -6.77
N LEU A 179 -2.92 -0.07 -5.53
CA LEU A 179 -3.86 1.02 -5.23
C LEU A 179 -3.27 2.38 -5.54
N ALA A 180 -2.03 2.63 -5.12
CA ALA A 180 -1.29 3.86 -5.42
C ALA A 180 -0.91 4.00 -6.90
N LYS A 181 -1.21 2.99 -7.75
CA LYS A 181 -0.83 2.92 -9.17
C LYS A 181 0.69 3.12 -9.37
N ASN A 182 1.49 2.56 -8.47
CA ASN A 182 2.95 2.59 -8.50
C ASN A 182 3.52 1.25 -9.00
N GLU A 183 3.75 1.14 -10.32
CA GLU A 183 4.23 -0.11 -10.92
C GLU A 183 5.63 -0.50 -10.44
N ALA A 184 6.49 0.48 -10.14
CA ALA A 184 7.85 0.23 -9.71
C ALA A 184 7.88 -0.44 -8.33
N GLU A 185 7.09 0.07 -7.37
CA GLU A 185 6.97 -0.55 -6.05
C GLU A 185 6.22 -1.90 -6.11
N ALA A 186 5.21 -2.04 -6.98
CA ALA A 186 4.51 -3.32 -7.20
C ALA A 186 5.47 -4.39 -7.73
N SER A 187 6.26 -4.06 -8.75
CA SER A 187 7.28 -4.94 -9.33
C SER A 187 8.37 -5.30 -8.33
N ALA A 188 8.81 -4.32 -7.51
CA ALA A 188 9.77 -4.56 -6.45
C ALA A 188 9.21 -5.48 -5.35
N ALA A 189 7.94 -5.35 -5.01
CA ALA A 189 7.27 -6.22 -4.05
C ALA A 189 7.17 -7.67 -4.57
N VAL A 190 6.82 -7.87 -5.85
CA VAL A 190 6.81 -9.21 -6.48
C VAL A 190 8.22 -9.81 -6.55
N ALA A 191 9.23 -9.01 -6.91
CA ALA A 191 10.62 -9.44 -6.91
C ALA A 191 11.06 -9.87 -5.51
N ALA A 192 10.74 -9.09 -4.48
CA ALA A 192 11.03 -9.43 -3.10
C ALA A 192 10.28 -10.70 -2.62
N LEU A 193 9.01 -10.89 -3.00
CA LEU A 193 8.26 -12.12 -2.72
C LEU A 193 8.96 -13.35 -3.33
N ARG A 194 9.42 -13.21 -4.57
CA ARG A 194 10.16 -14.27 -5.27
C ARG A 194 11.49 -14.59 -4.60
N GLU A 195 12.27 -13.57 -4.27
CA GLU A 195 13.61 -13.75 -3.71
C GLU A 195 13.59 -14.25 -2.25
N GLN A 196 12.63 -13.79 -1.45
CA GLN A 196 12.60 -14.08 -0.01
C GLN A 196 11.76 -15.31 0.35
N HIS A 197 10.69 -15.58 -0.41
CA HIS A 197 9.70 -16.62 -0.05
C HIS A 197 9.50 -17.70 -1.12
N GLY A 198 10.02 -17.50 -2.34
CA GLY A 198 9.90 -18.45 -3.44
C GLY A 198 8.47 -18.52 -4.01
N LEU A 199 8.29 -18.07 -5.24
CA LEU A 199 7.00 -18.14 -5.94
C LEU A 199 7.03 -19.23 -7.02
N SER A 200 5.96 -20.02 -7.11
CA SER A 200 5.77 -20.97 -8.21
C SER A 200 5.57 -20.24 -9.55
N ALA A 201 5.71 -20.95 -10.66
CA ALA A 201 5.50 -20.37 -11.99
C ALA A 201 4.04 -19.91 -12.19
N GLU A 202 3.08 -20.64 -11.63
CA GLU A 202 1.66 -20.31 -11.66
C GLU A 202 1.35 -19.05 -10.83
N ASN A 203 1.83 -19.01 -9.58
CA ASN A 203 1.63 -17.85 -8.71
C ASN A 203 2.27 -16.59 -9.28
N ARG A 204 3.42 -16.73 -9.94
CA ARG A 204 4.05 -15.61 -10.66
C ARG A 204 3.15 -15.10 -11.79
N ALA A 205 2.62 -16.00 -12.61
CA ALA A 205 1.72 -15.61 -13.69
C ALA A 205 0.44 -14.93 -13.16
N PHE A 206 -0.10 -15.36 -12.02
CA PHE A 206 -1.24 -14.69 -11.39
C PHE A 206 -0.92 -13.25 -10.95
N LEU A 207 0.27 -13.02 -10.39
CA LEU A 207 0.72 -11.68 -10.00
C LEU A 207 1.04 -10.79 -11.20
N ASP A 208 1.61 -11.34 -12.27
CA ASP A 208 1.88 -10.61 -13.51
C ASP A 208 0.55 -10.16 -14.16
N ILE A 209 -0.46 -11.04 -14.21
CA ILE A 209 -1.83 -10.69 -14.65
C ILE A 209 -2.42 -9.61 -13.75
N ARG A 210 -2.26 -9.72 -12.43
CA ARG A 210 -2.79 -8.74 -11.47
C ARG A 210 -2.21 -7.35 -11.69
N ILE A 211 -0.89 -7.27 -11.91
CA ILE A 211 -0.21 -6.02 -12.24
C ILE A 211 -0.75 -5.50 -13.58
N ALA A 212 -0.75 -6.29 -14.64
CA ALA A 212 -1.25 -5.87 -15.95
C ALA A 212 -2.69 -5.32 -15.88
N ALA A 213 -3.57 -6.00 -15.13
CA ALA A 213 -4.96 -5.58 -14.91
C ALA A 213 -5.06 -4.24 -14.18
N SER A 214 -4.27 -4.04 -13.12
CA SER A 214 -4.29 -2.79 -12.34
C SER A 214 -3.90 -1.54 -13.15
N PHE A 215 -3.15 -1.73 -14.24
CA PHE A 215 -2.68 -0.71 -15.17
C PHE A 215 -3.46 -0.67 -16.50
N GLY A 216 -4.50 -1.51 -16.65
CA GLY A 216 -5.35 -1.55 -17.84
C GLY A 216 -4.70 -2.18 -19.08
N ARG A 217 -3.67 -3.02 -18.89
CA ARG A 217 -2.91 -3.66 -19.97
C ARG A 217 -3.54 -5.01 -20.33
N TRP A 218 -4.77 -4.95 -20.82
CA TRP A 218 -5.58 -6.14 -21.12
C TRP A 218 -4.96 -7.04 -22.18
N ASP A 219 -4.33 -6.45 -23.20
CA ASP A 219 -3.65 -7.21 -24.24
C ASP A 219 -2.50 -8.04 -23.66
N GLU A 220 -1.72 -7.49 -22.71
CA GLU A 220 -0.64 -8.23 -22.05
C GLU A 220 -1.16 -9.46 -21.28
N ILE A 221 -2.40 -9.40 -20.76
CA ILE A 221 -3.05 -10.54 -20.11
C ILE A 221 -3.44 -11.60 -21.14
N LEU A 222 -4.03 -11.19 -22.28
CA LEU A 222 -4.51 -12.10 -23.31
C LEU A 222 -3.35 -12.72 -24.13
N ASP A 223 -2.28 -11.96 -24.35
CA ASP A 223 -1.06 -12.39 -25.05
C ASP A 223 -0.06 -13.10 -24.13
N HIS A 224 -0.39 -13.27 -22.84
CA HIS A 224 0.47 -13.93 -21.88
C HIS A 224 0.80 -15.37 -22.34
N GLU A 225 2.09 -15.74 -22.35
CA GLU A 225 2.57 -17.01 -22.91
C GLU A 225 1.81 -18.25 -22.37
N ASN A 226 1.45 -18.20 -21.09
CA ASN A 226 0.75 -19.30 -20.39
C ASN A 226 -0.78 -19.13 -20.34
N PHE A 227 -1.38 -18.14 -21.00
CA PHE A 227 -2.80 -17.81 -20.87
C PHE A 227 -3.70 -19.05 -21.03
N SER A 228 -3.51 -19.83 -22.10
CA SER A 228 -4.29 -21.04 -22.37
C SER A 228 -4.15 -22.14 -21.31
N HIS A 229 -3.01 -22.18 -20.60
CA HIS A 229 -2.78 -23.10 -19.48
C HIS A 229 -3.44 -22.60 -18.20
N LEU A 230 -3.34 -21.29 -17.91
CA LEU A 230 -3.92 -20.67 -16.71
C LEU A 230 -5.44 -20.83 -16.66
N LEU A 231 -6.14 -20.74 -17.80
CA LEU A 231 -7.59 -20.94 -17.88
C LEU A 231 -8.07 -22.34 -17.49
N LYS A 232 -7.15 -23.31 -17.40
CA LYS A 232 -7.44 -24.70 -16.99
C LYS A 232 -7.18 -24.94 -15.51
N LEU A 233 -6.56 -23.98 -14.82
CA LEU A 233 -6.25 -24.06 -13.39
C LEU A 233 -7.41 -23.49 -12.56
N ARG A 234 -7.42 -23.84 -11.26
CA ARG A 234 -8.28 -23.15 -10.28
C ARG A 234 -7.69 -21.77 -10.02
N LEU A 235 -8.34 -20.73 -10.55
CA LEU A 235 -7.87 -19.35 -10.44
C LEU A 235 -8.24 -18.74 -9.08
N PRO A 236 -7.34 -17.93 -8.48
CA PRO A 236 -7.71 -17.05 -7.38
C PRO A 236 -8.85 -16.11 -7.78
N PRO A 237 -9.78 -15.72 -6.87
CA PRO A 237 -10.93 -14.88 -7.20
C PRO A 237 -10.57 -13.55 -7.90
N GLU A 238 -9.46 -12.96 -7.47
CA GLU A 238 -8.93 -11.72 -8.02
C GLU A 238 -8.46 -11.88 -9.47
N THR A 239 -7.61 -12.88 -9.73
CA THR A 239 -7.11 -13.17 -11.08
C THR A 239 -8.21 -13.64 -12.01
N PHE A 240 -9.20 -14.38 -11.50
CA PHE A 240 -10.41 -14.72 -12.25
C PHE A 240 -11.16 -13.47 -12.71
N GLY A 241 -11.35 -12.51 -11.80
CA GLY A 241 -11.94 -11.21 -12.13
C GLY A 241 -11.13 -10.43 -13.17
N ASP A 242 -9.80 -10.37 -12.99
CA ASP A 242 -8.87 -9.68 -13.89
C ASP A 242 -8.90 -10.26 -15.32
N ILE A 243 -9.01 -11.59 -15.45
CA ILE A 243 -9.13 -12.27 -16.76
C ILE A 243 -10.47 -11.96 -17.42
N TRP A 244 -11.58 -12.00 -16.68
CA TRP A 244 -12.89 -11.65 -17.23
C TRP A 244 -12.95 -10.19 -17.68
N GLU A 245 -12.31 -9.29 -16.93
CA GLU A 245 -12.15 -7.89 -17.30
C GLU A 245 -11.35 -7.76 -18.60
N ALA A 246 -10.20 -8.41 -18.72
CA ALA A 246 -9.41 -8.40 -19.96
C ALA A 246 -10.18 -8.91 -21.19
N LEU A 247 -10.91 -10.02 -21.05
CA LEU A 247 -11.73 -10.61 -22.12
C LEU A 247 -12.88 -9.68 -22.51
N TYR A 248 -13.58 -9.13 -21.51
CA TYR A 248 -14.72 -8.25 -21.75
C TYR A 248 -14.27 -6.94 -22.41
N GLU A 249 -13.25 -6.29 -21.85
CA GLU A 249 -12.70 -5.04 -22.36
C GLU A 249 -12.21 -5.16 -23.79
N THR A 250 -11.48 -6.23 -24.12
CA THR A 250 -10.85 -6.36 -25.43
C THR A 250 -11.80 -6.88 -26.51
N TRP A 251 -12.64 -7.87 -26.19
CA TRP A 251 -13.44 -8.57 -27.22
C TRP A 251 -14.92 -8.20 -27.23
N ILE A 252 -15.48 -7.73 -26.10
CA ILE A 252 -16.94 -7.49 -25.98
C ILE A 252 -17.28 -6.00 -25.97
N ARG A 253 -16.58 -5.18 -25.20
CA ARG A 253 -16.84 -3.75 -25.07
C ARG A 253 -16.91 -2.99 -26.41
N PRO A 254 -16.07 -3.26 -27.42
CA PRO A 254 -16.19 -2.60 -28.73
C PRO A 254 -17.55 -2.83 -29.41
N HIS A 255 -18.23 -3.93 -29.11
CA HIS A 255 -19.56 -4.25 -29.63
C HIS A 255 -20.68 -3.64 -28.78
N GLU A 256 -20.46 -3.38 -27.49
CA GLU A 256 -21.43 -2.75 -26.57
C GLU A 256 -21.80 -1.34 -27.02
N ALA A 257 -20.83 -0.59 -27.56
CA ALA A 257 -21.03 0.76 -28.08
C ALA A 257 -22.00 0.84 -29.26
N SER A 258 -22.26 -0.28 -29.96
CA SER A 258 -23.22 -0.32 -31.07
C SER A 258 -24.67 -0.34 -30.62
N GLY A 259 -24.94 -0.64 -29.34
CA GLY A 259 -26.30 -0.74 -28.78
C GLY A 259 -27.09 -1.96 -29.26
N ASP A 260 -26.50 -2.86 -30.05
CA ASP A 260 -27.16 -4.04 -30.59
C ASP A 260 -26.93 -5.29 -29.70
N PRO A 261 -27.96 -5.79 -29.00
CA PRO A 261 -27.81 -6.93 -28.08
C PRO A 261 -27.51 -8.26 -28.81
N GLU A 262 -27.99 -8.45 -30.04
CA GLU A 262 -27.71 -9.68 -30.81
C GLU A 262 -26.27 -9.72 -31.29
N ARG A 263 -25.73 -8.54 -31.66
CA ARG A 263 -24.32 -8.42 -32.02
C ARG A 263 -23.40 -8.71 -30.84
N LEU A 264 -23.76 -8.25 -29.64
CA LEU A 264 -23.05 -8.55 -28.40
C LEU A 264 -23.03 -10.04 -28.10
N LYS A 265 -24.20 -10.68 -28.15
CA LYS A 265 -24.36 -12.12 -27.96
C LYS A 265 -23.50 -12.92 -28.95
N LYS A 266 -23.56 -12.56 -30.24
CA LYS A 266 -22.76 -13.22 -31.28
C LYS A 266 -21.26 -13.03 -31.09
N ALA A 267 -20.83 -11.84 -30.67
CA ALA A 267 -19.41 -11.59 -30.37
C ALA A 267 -18.94 -12.47 -29.21
N PHE A 268 -19.74 -12.60 -28.16
CA PHE A 268 -19.47 -13.49 -27.03
C PHE A 268 -19.35 -14.96 -27.45
N GLU A 269 -20.31 -15.45 -28.25
CA GLU A 269 -20.30 -16.83 -28.76
C GLU A 269 -19.08 -17.16 -29.62
N THR A 270 -18.64 -16.21 -30.43
CA THR A 270 -17.59 -16.43 -31.44
C THR A 270 -16.18 -16.17 -30.93
N GLN A 271 -15.99 -15.22 -30.01
CA GLN A 271 -14.67 -14.80 -29.55
C GLN A 271 -14.36 -15.32 -28.14
N VAL A 272 -15.26 -15.11 -27.17
CA VAL A 272 -15.01 -15.40 -25.75
C VAL A 272 -15.24 -16.87 -25.41
N ARG A 273 -16.38 -17.45 -25.79
CA ARG A 273 -16.76 -18.82 -25.43
C ARG A 273 -15.72 -19.89 -25.84
N PRO A 274 -15.10 -19.84 -27.04
CA PRO A 274 -14.08 -20.82 -27.42
C PRO A 274 -12.81 -20.76 -26.57
N ALA A 275 -12.41 -19.57 -26.12
CA ALA A 275 -11.19 -19.39 -25.33
C ALA A 275 -11.42 -19.66 -23.83
N ALA A 276 -12.51 -19.12 -23.27
CA ALA A 276 -12.78 -19.11 -21.83
C ALA A 276 -13.85 -20.12 -21.39
N GLY A 277 -14.19 -21.11 -22.22
CA GLY A 277 -15.25 -22.08 -21.96
C GLY A 277 -15.14 -22.81 -20.61
N HIS A 278 -13.92 -23.09 -20.15
CA HIS A 278 -13.69 -23.73 -18.85
C HIS A 278 -14.06 -22.83 -17.66
N LEU A 279 -13.91 -21.51 -17.79
CA LEU A 279 -14.24 -20.54 -16.74
C LEU A 279 -15.74 -20.29 -16.60
N LEU A 280 -16.54 -20.69 -17.60
CA LEU A 280 -18.00 -20.48 -17.62
C LEU A 280 -18.77 -21.56 -16.85
N ARG A 281 -18.09 -22.56 -16.27
CA ARG A 281 -18.71 -23.64 -15.49
C ARG A 281 -19.29 -23.15 -14.17
N SER A 282 -18.60 -22.24 -13.49
CA SER A 282 -19.08 -21.57 -12.29
C SER A 282 -18.58 -20.13 -12.29
N LEU A 283 -19.46 -19.21 -11.91
CA LEU A 283 -19.13 -17.80 -11.67
C LEU A 283 -18.16 -17.65 -10.49
N GLY A 284 -18.08 -18.67 -9.64
CA GLY A 284 -17.34 -18.66 -8.39
C GLY A 284 -17.79 -17.50 -7.50
N ARG A 285 -16.84 -16.96 -6.73
CA ARG A 285 -17.07 -15.84 -5.82
C ARG A 285 -16.88 -14.47 -6.47
N SER A 286 -16.60 -14.40 -7.79
CA SER A 286 -16.40 -13.10 -8.44
C SER A 286 -17.74 -12.38 -8.63
N ARG A 287 -17.77 -11.11 -8.23
CA ARG A 287 -18.92 -10.20 -8.44
C ARG A 287 -18.54 -8.99 -9.29
N ARG A 288 -17.42 -9.07 -10.00
CA ARG A 288 -17.00 -7.98 -10.89
C ARG A 288 -17.96 -7.82 -12.06
N PRO A 289 -18.26 -6.58 -12.49
CA PRO A 289 -19.21 -6.35 -13.57
C PRO A 289 -18.88 -7.10 -14.86
N ALA A 290 -17.61 -7.16 -15.26
CA ALA A 290 -17.18 -7.86 -16.47
C ALA A 290 -17.50 -9.37 -16.44
N ALA A 291 -17.34 -10.02 -15.28
CA ALA A 291 -17.67 -11.42 -15.09
C ALA A 291 -19.19 -11.62 -15.16
N LEU A 292 -19.97 -10.87 -14.37
CA LEU A 292 -21.44 -10.95 -14.37
C LEU A 292 -22.03 -10.71 -15.76
N LYS A 293 -21.56 -9.68 -16.48
CA LYS A 293 -21.99 -9.40 -17.86
C LYS A 293 -21.69 -10.56 -18.81
N SER A 294 -20.52 -11.17 -18.68
CA SER A 294 -20.09 -12.32 -19.48
C SER A 294 -20.96 -13.55 -19.21
N PHE A 295 -21.37 -13.77 -17.97
CA PHE A 295 -22.27 -14.85 -17.60
C PHE A 295 -23.71 -14.63 -18.09
N VAL A 296 -24.22 -13.39 -18.02
CA VAL A 296 -25.51 -13.04 -18.65
C VAL A 296 -25.47 -13.31 -20.17
N LEU A 297 -24.41 -12.88 -20.87
CA LEU A 297 -24.25 -13.15 -22.30
C LEU A 297 -24.09 -14.65 -22.59
N HIS A 298 -23.41 -15.40 -21.72
CA HIS A 298 -23.30 -16.85 -21.83
C HIS A 298 -24.65 -17.55 -21.74
N GLU A 299 -25.49 -17.12 -20.80
CA GLU A 299 -26.79 -17.74 -20.58
C GLU A 299 -27.76 -17.41 -21.72
N LEU A 300 -27.79 -16.15 -22.17
CA LEU A 300 -28.55 -15.72 -23.34
C LEU A 300 -28.12 -16.41 -24.64
N SER A 301 -26.90 -16.97 -24.68
CA SER A 301 -26.34 -17.76 -25.80
C SER A 301 -26.46 -19.26 -25.68
N GLN A 302 -27.23 -19.75 -24.71
CA GLN A 302 -27.63 -21.14 -24.69
C GLN A 302 -28.77 -21.41 -25.67
N THR A 303 -28.89 -22.66 -26.13
CA THR A 303 -30.08 -23.15 -26.85
C THR A 303 -31.35 -22.98 -26.01
N GLN A 304 -31.15 -22.98 -24.71
CA GLN A 304 -32.16 -22.97 -23.68
C GLN A 304 -31.61 -22.08 -22.53
N PRO A 305 -31.94 -20.76 -22.48
CA PRO A 305 -31.53 -19.83 -21.42
C PRO A 305 -32.41 -19.92 -20.16
N ALA A 306 -31.84 -19.76 -18.97
CA ALA A 306 -32.54 -19.63 -17.69
C ALA A 306 -32.82 -18.16 -17.33
N VAL A 307 -34.09 -17.84 -17.06
CA VAL A 307 -34.56 -16.45 -16.83
C VAL A 307 -34.13 -15.93 -15.46
N ASP A 308 -34.23 -16.77 -14.44
CA ASP A 308 -33.99 -16.38 -13.06
C ASP A 308 -32.54 -15.95 -12.85
N LEU A 309 -31.58 -16.67 -13.43
CA LEU A 309 -30.15 -16.33 -13.39
C LEU A 309 -29.85 -15.04 -14.13
N CYS A 310 -30.38 -14.88 -15.34
CA CYS A 310 -30.23 -13.65 -16.10
C CYS A 310 -30.75 -12.46 -15.30
N THR A 311 -31.90 -12.63 -14.63
CA THR A 311 -32.55 -11.59 -13.83
C THR A 311 -31.74 -11.27 -12.57
N GLN A 312 -31.25 -12.29 -11.86
CA GLN A 312 -30.43 -12.15 -10.66
C GLN A 312 -29.12 -11.42 -10.94
N TRP A 313 -28.33 -11.90 -11.91
CA TRP A 313 -27.04 -11.28 -12.24
C TRP A 313 -27.21 -9.89 -12.84
N PHE A 314 -28.28 -9.64 -13.60
CA PHE A 314 -28.59 -8.32 -14.10
C PHE A 314 -28.96 -7.34 -12.97
N ALA A 315 -29.72 -7.79 -11.97
CA ALA A 315 -30.05 -6.98 -10.80
C ALA A 315 -28.81 -6.56 -10.00
N GLU A 316 -27.81 -7.45 -9.89
CA GLU A 316 -26.51 -7.12 -9.25
C GLU A 316 -25.69 -6.08 -10.05
N LEU A 317 -25.86 -6.02 -11.37
CA LEU A 317 -25.14 -5.08 -12.24
C LEU A 317 -25.75 -3.66 -12.27
N GLY A 318 -27.04 -3.52 -11.96
CA GLY A 318 -27.77 -2.25 -11.97
C GLY A 318 -28.30 -1.78 -13.33
N ASP A 319 -29.09 -0.71 -13.32
CA ASP A 319 -29.97 -0.27 -14.42
C ASP A 319 -29.27 0.17 -15.73
N HIS A 320 -27.95 0.35 -15.71
CA HIS A 320 -27.14 0.78 -16.86
C HIS A 320 -25.99 -0.18 -17.17
N ALA A 321 -26.14 -1.44 -16.75
CA ALA A 321 -25.12 -2.48 -16.87
C ALA A 321 -24.45 -2.50 -18.25
N PHE A 322 -25.21 -2.60 -19.34
CA PHE A 322 -24.69 -2.78 -20.70
C PHE A 322 -24.64 -1.48 -21.53
N GLY A 323 -24.56 -0.31 -20.87
CA GLY A 323 -24.55 0.99 -21.55
C GLY A 323 -25.72 1.14 -22.56
N PRO A 324 -25.46 1.53 -23.82
CA PRO A 324 -26.51 1.66 -24.86
C PRO A 324 -27.28 0.37 -25.16
N ALA A 325 -26.68 -0.81 -24.94
CA ALA A 325 -27.31 -2.09 -25.24
C ALA A 325 -28.24 -2.59 -24.11
N THR A 326 -28.25 -1.92 -22.95
CA THR A 326 -29.00 -2.35 -21.76
C THR A 326 -30.48 -2.60 -22.05
N ALA A 327 -31.16 -1.66 -22.71
CA ALA A 327 -32.57 -1.81 -23.05
C ALA A 327 -32.84 -3.01 -23.99
N GLY A 328 -31.86 -3.36 -24.83
CA GLY A 328 -31.94 -4.53 -25.71
C GLY A 328 -31.78 -5.85 -24.94
N ILE A 329 -30.84 -5.90 -23.99
CA ILE A 329 -30.61 -7.07 -23.14
C ILE A 329 -31.81 -7.32 -22.22
N VAL A 330 -32.39 -6.28 -21.61
CA VAL A 330 -33.60 -6.40 -20.77
C VAL A 330 -34.74 -7.03 -21.57
N LYS A 331 -35.00 -6.57 -22.80
CA LYS A 331 -36.02 -7.16 -23.67
C LYS A 331 -35.75 -8.63 -24.00
N LEU A 332 -34.49 -9.03 -24.17
CA LEU A 332 -34.14 -10.43 -24.39
C LEU A 332 -34.49 -11.27 -23.16
N ILE A 333 -34.16 -10.78 -21.95
CA ILE A 333 -34.46 -11.48 -20.69
C ILE A 333 -35.98 -11.58 -20.46
N GLU A 334 -36.73 -10.49 -20.66
CA GLU A 334 -38.19 -10.46 -20.53
C GLU A 334 -38.91 -11.38 -21.52
N ALA A 335 -38.31 -11.65 -22.68
CA ALA A 335 -38.85 -12.55 -23.69
C ALA A 335 -38.62 -14.04 -23.37
N LEU A 336 -37.76 -14.36 -22.38
CA LEU A 336 -37.51 -15.73 -21.98
C LEU A 336 -38.65 -16.28 -21.12
N THR A 337 -38.90 -17.58 -21.23
CA THR A 337 -39.86 -18.29 -20.39
C THR A 337 -39.17 -18.94 -19.19
N PRO A 338 -39.64 -18.73 -17.95
CA PRO A 338 -39.11 -19.40 -16.75
C PRO A 338 -39.09 -20.91 -16.95
N ARG A 339 -37.96 -21.54 -16.62
CA ARG A 339 -37.86 -23.00 -16.65
C ARG A 339 -38.15 -23.54 -15.27
N ASN A 340 -39.21 -24.34 -15.17
CA ASN A 340 -39.55 -25.04 -13.93
C ASN A 340 -39.62 -26.54 -14.21
N GLY A 341 -39.09 -27.36 -13.31
CA GLY A 341 -39.27 -28.80 -13.35
C GLY A 341 -38.01 -29.60 -12.98
N PHE A 342 -38.24 -30.81 -12.48
CA PHE A 342 -37.19 -31.71 -12.02
C PHE A 342 -36.26 -32.17 -13.17
N ASP A 343 -36.82 -32.41 -14.36
CA ASP A 343 -36.05 -32.86 -15.52
C ASP A 343 -35.02 -31.81 -15.98
N VAL A 344 -35.38 -30.52 -15.89
CA VAL A 344 -34.48 -29.41 -16.21
C VAL A 344 -33.34 -29.31 -15.20
N ALA A 345 -33.65 -29.46 -13.91
CA ALA A 345 -32.61 -29.49 -12.88
C ALA A 345 -31.63 -30.66 -13.09
N CYS A 346 -32.12 -31.82 -13.53
CA CYS A 346 -31.27 -32.95 -13.87
C CYS A 346 -30.38 -32.68 -15.11
N GLU A 347 -30.89 -31.97 -16.13
CA GLU A 347 -30.09 -31.53 -17.26
C GLU A 347 -28.97 -30.57 -16.82
N ASP A 348 -29.25 -29.59 -15.96
CA ASP A 348 -28.23 -28.68 -15.42
C ASP A 348 -27.17 -29.42 -14.60
N MET A 349 -27.58 -30.38 -13.75
CA MET A 349 -26.62 -31.24 -13.03
C MET A 349 -25.72 -32.06 -13.96
N ASN A 350 -26.23 -32.52 -15.10
CA ASN A 350 -25.45 -33.25 -16.10
C ASN A 350 -24.46 -32.34 -16.84
N LEU A 351 -24.76 -31.04 -16.92
CA LEU A 351 -23.87 -30.01 -17.47
C LEU A 351 -22.90 -29.43 -16.41
N GLU A 352 -22.82 -30.04 -15.21
CA GLU A 352 -22.02 -29.57 -14.06
C GLU A 352 -22.46 -28.20 -13.51
N ARG A 353 -23.69 -27.77 -13.80
CA ARG A 353 -24.30 -26.50 -13.35
C ARG A 353 -25.02 -26.67 -12.02
N TYR A 354 -24.27 -27.04 -10.99
CA TYR A 354 -24.85 -27.47 -9.71
C TYR A 354 -25.56 -26.35 -8.94
N GLU A 355 -25.07 -25.11 -9.01
CA GLU A 355 -25.72 -23.96 -8.36
C GLU A 355 -27.12 -23.69 -8.95
N GLN A 356 -27.22 -23.76 -10.28
CA GLN A 356 -28.47 -23.52 -11.00
C GLN A 356 -29.49 -24.63 -10.74
N ALA A 357 -29.04 -25.88 -10.76
CA ALA A 357 -29.86 -27.02 -10.39
C ALA A 357 -30.35 -26.89 -8.94
N TYR A 358 -29.52 -26.41 -8.01
CA TYR A 358 -29.91 -26.21 -6.62
C TYR A 358 -31.06 -25.22 -6.46
N ASP A 359 -31.00 -24.08 -7.15
CA ASP A 359 -32.06 -23.05 -7.08
C ASP A 359 -33.38 -23.56 -7.68
N LEU A 360 -33.32 -24.26 -8.82
CA LEU A 360 -34.49 -24.90 -9.44
C LEU A 360 -35.11 -25.93 -8.50
N LEU A 361 -34.31 -26.85 -7.96
CA LEU A 361 -34.76 -27.88 -7.02
C LEU A 361 -35.31 -27.26 -5.73
N SER A 362 -34.75 -26.13 -5.29
CA SER A 362 -35.21 -25.42 -4.09
C SER A 362 -36.64 -24.90 -4.23
N SER A 363 -37.11 -24.65 -5.45
CA SER A 363 -38.49 -24.22 -5.73
C SER A 363 -39.52 -25.36 -5.86
N LEU A 364 -39.06 -26.62 -5.99
CA LEU A 364 -39.93 -27.79 -6.18
C LEU A 364 -40.45 -28.36 -4.86
N GLU A 365 -41.55 -29.12 -4.92
CA GLU A 365 -42.07 -29.86 -3.76
C GLU A 365 -41.11 -30.99 -3.33
N ASP A 366 -41.12 -31.29 -2.03
CA ASP A 366 -40.24 -32.31 -1.46
C ASP A 366 -40.60 -33.70 -1.98
N SER A 367 -39.63 -34.35 -2.62
CA SER A 367 -39.69 -35.74 -3.03
C SER A 367 -38.32 -36.38 -2.79
N VAL A 368 -38.28 -37.72 -2.79
CA VAL A 368 -37.03 -38.47 -2.59
C VAL A 368 -35.97 -38.05 -3.61
N ASP A 369 -36.36 -37.89 -4.88
CA ASP A 369 -35.45 -37.55 -5.97
C ASP A 369 -34.97 -36.09 -5.89
N VAL A 370 -35.85 -35.14 -5.53
CA VAL A 370 -35.50 -33.71 -5.33
C VAL A 370 -34.51 -33.54 -4.19
N LEU A 371 -34.73 -34.19 -3.05
CA LEU A 371 -33.86 -34.07 -1.87
C LEU A 371 -32.49 -34.73 -2.11
N ILE A 372 -32.45 -35.86 -2.82
CA ILE A 372 -31.17 -36.48 -3.24
C ILE A 372 -30.41 -35.57 -4.21
N ALA A 373 -31.11 -34.93 -5.15
CA ALA A 373 -30.50 -34.00 -6.09
C ALA A 373 -29.97 -32.74 -5.39
N LEU A 374 -30.71 -32.19 -4.40
CA LEU A 374 -30.25 -31.08 -3.55
C LEU A 374 -28.99 -31.46 -2.77
N LEU A 375 -28.97 -32.61 -2.10
CA LEU A 375 -27.77 -33.09 -1.39
C LEU A 375 -26.55 -33.23 -2.32
N ARG A 376 -26.78 -33.68 -3.56
CA ARG A 376 -25.71 -33.79 -4.55
C ARG A 376 -25.22 -32.41 -4.97
N CYS A 377 -26.12 -31.47 -5.25
CA CYS A 377 -25.73 -30.11 -5.60
C CYS A 377 -24.96 -29.44 -4.46
N SER A 378 -25.45 -29.50 -3.22
CA SER A 378 -24.77 -28.91 -2.06
C SER A 378 -23.35 -29.44 -1.86
N LYS A 379 -23.14 -30.74 -2.11
CA LYS A 379 -21.81 -31.34 -2.07
C LYS A 379 -20.89 -30.82 -3.18
N GLU A 380 -21.37 -30.76 -4.42
CA GLU A 380 -20.54 -30.37 -5.57
C GLU A 380 -20.28 -28.86 -5.61
N ILE A 381 -21.18 -28.04 -5.05
CA ILE A 381 -21.00 -26.59 -4.88
C ILE A 381 -19.96 -26.30 -3.77
N ASP A 382 -19.84 -27.18 -2.77
CA ASP A 382 -18.93 -27.03 -1.63
C ASP A 382 -19.21 -25.75 -0.80
N ASP A 383 -20.51 -25.40 -0.67
CA ASP A 383 -21.00 -24.24 0.09
C ASP A 383 -21.62 -24.68 1.43
N PRO A 384 -21.00 -24.31 2.58
CA PRO A 384 -21.49 -24.67 3.91
C PRO A 384 -22.88 -24.10 4.23
N GLU A 385 -23.25 -22.93 3.71
CA GLU A 385 -24.57 -22.32 3.98
C GLU A 385 -25.68 -23.15 3.34
N ARG A 386 -25.51 -23.49 2.06
CA ARG A 386 -26.45 -24.33 1.30
C ARG A 386 -26.54 -25.74 1.90
N ALA A 387 -25.44 -26.27 2.41
CA ALA A 387 -25.43 -27.55 3.12
C ALA A 387 -26.34 -27.52 4.37
N VAL A 388 -26.25 -26.47 5.20
CA VAL A 388 -27.13 -26.28 6.37
C VAL A 388 -28.59 -26.20 5.94
N LEU A 389 -28.91 -25.39 4.94
CA LEU A 389 -30.27 -25.22 4.43
C LEU A 389 -30.87 -26.54 3.89
N THR A 390 -30.05 -27.33 3.18
CA THR A 390 -30.48 -28.62 2.62
C THR A 390 -30.81 -29.63 3.73
N ILE A 391 -29.97 -29.69 4.77
CA ILE A 391 -30.18 -30.60 5.90
C ILE A 391 -31.43 -30.20 6.69
N ALA A 392 -31.58 -28.91 6.99
CA ALA A 392 -32.76 -28.40 7.69
C ALA A 392 -34.05 -28.72 6.92
N ARG A 393 -34.02 -28.61 5.58
CA ARG A 393 -35.15 -28.98 4.72
C ARG A 393 -35.43 -30.48 4.73
N LEU A 394 -34.41 -31.32 4.67
CA LEU A 394 -34.56 -32.78 4.77
C LEU A 394 -35.18 -33.18 6.12
N GLU A 395 -34.76 -32.57 7.23
CA GLU A 395 -35.30 -32.81 8.57
C GLU A 395 -36.75 -32.34 8.73
N ALA A 396 -37.14 -31.27 8.03
CA ALA A 396 -38.50 -30.75 8.03
C ALA A 396 -39.47 -31.48 7.07
N SER A 397 -38.96 -32.31 6.16
CA SER A 397 -39.75 -33.06 5.17
C SER A 397 -40.54 -34.24 5.77
N ASP A 398 -41.41 -34.88 4.98
CA ASP A 398 -42.19 -36.03 5.43
C ASP A 398 -41.28 -37.15 6.00
N PRO A 399 -41.56 -37.70 7.20
CA PRO A 399 -40.73 -38.71 7.84
C PRO A 399 -40.46 -39.95 6.97
N ALA A 400 -41.40 -40.34 6.12
CA ALA A 400 -41.23 -41.47 5.21
C ALA A 400 -40.24 -41.14 4.07
N VAL A 401 -40.27 -39.90 3.56
CA VAL A 401 -39.36 -39.41 2.52
C VAL A 401 -37.95 -39.25 3.09
N ALA A 402 -37.82 -38.63 4.27
CA ALA A 402 -36.54 -38.45 4.95
C ALA A 402 -35.85 -39.79 5.26
N ALA A 403 -36.60 -40.78 5.76
CA ALA A 403 -36.09 -42.11 6.04
C ALA A 403 -35.59 -42.82 4.76
N GLU A 404 -36.29 -42.67 3.64
CA GLU A 404 -35.92 -43.27 2.36
C GLU A 404 -34.65 -42.63 1.78
N VAL A 405 -34.50 -41.29 1.88
CA VAL A 405 -33.27 -40.58 1.48
C VAL A 405 -32.07 -41.01 2.34
N GLN A 406 -32.25 -41.08 3.66
CA GLN A 406 -31.20 -41.53 4.60
C GLN A 406 -30.73 -42.95 4.29
N LYS A 407 -31.65 -43.85 3.93
CA LYS A 407 -31.36 -45.24 3.57
C LYS A 407 -30.66 -45.37 2.23
N ASN A 408 -31.09 -44.62 1.21
CA ASN A 408 -30.56 -44.74 -0.15
C ASN A 408 -29.23 -44.03 -0.37
N ARG A 409 -28.94 -42.95 0.37
CA ARG A 409 -27.76 -42.08 0.15
C ARG A 409 -27.02 -41.69 1.44
N THR A 410 -26.87 -42.62 2.37
CA THR A 410 -26.23 -42.40 3.69
C THR A 410 -24.85 -41.73 3.61
N ARG A 411 -24.01 -42.13 2.65
CA ARG A 411 -22.67 -41.54 2.47
C ARG A 411 -22.72 -40.09 1.99
N LEU A 412 -23.61 -39.78 1.06
CA LEU A 412 -23.77 -38.42 0.52
C LEU A 412 -24.30 -37.48 1.62
N LEU A 413 -25.29 -37.94 2.40
CA LEU A 413 -25.79 -37.21 3.54
C LEU A 413 -24.66 -36.91 4.55
N GLY A 414 -23.85 -37.91 4.92
CA GLY A 414 -22.72 -37.71 5.84
C GLY A 414 -21.62 -36.79 5.30
N ASP A 415 -21.45 -36.67 3.98
CA ASP A 415 -20.54 -35.70 3.37
C ASP A 415 -21.09 -34.27 3.51
N VAL A 416 -22.38 -34.06 3.22
CA VAL A 416 -23.05 -32.76 3.33
C VAL A 416 -23.20 -32.31 4.78
N THR A 417 -23.45 -33.24 5.72
CA THR A 417 -23.48 -32.93 7.17
C THR A 417 -22.14 -32.40 7.66
N ARG A 418 -21.03 -33.03 7.26
CA ARG A 418 -19.69 -32.52 7.61
C ARG A 418 -19.39 -31.16 6.98
N LEU A 419 -19.90 -30.91 5.77
CA LEU A 419 -19.78 -29.60 5.13
C LEU A 419 -20.60 -28.54 5.89
N ALA A 420 -21.82 -28.85 6.31
CA ALA A 420 -22.65 -27.96 7.11
C ALA A 420 -22.02 -27.61 8.48
N GLU A 421 -21.30 -28.55 9.10
CA GLU A 421 -20.54 -28.33 10.34
C GLU A 421 -19.42 -27.29 10.19
N THR A 422 -18.98 -26.97 8.97
CA THR A 422 -17.99 -25.90 8.72
C THR A 422 -18.61 -24.50 8.62
N PHE A 423 -19.94 -24.40 8.55
CA PHE A 423 -20.63 -23.11 8.54
C PHE A 423 -20.54 -22.46 9.94
N PRO A 424 -20.02 -21.24 10.06
CA PRO A 424 -19.84 -20.60 11.36
C PRO A 424 -21.20 -20.36 12.03
N PRO A 425 -21.33 -20.59 13.35
CA PRO A 425 -22.56 -20.30 14.04
C PRO A 425 -22.88 -18.80 13.95
N GLN A 426 -24.11 -18.46 13.57
CA GLN A 426 -24.63 -17.10 13.59
C GLN A 426 -24.70 -16.59 15.03
N ASP A 427 -23.62 -15.99 15.54
CA ASP A 427 -23.66 -14.77 16.36
C ASP A 427 -22.22 -14.28 16.58
N LEU A 428 -21.87 -13.11 16.04
CA LEU A 428 -20.57 -12.45 16.22
C LEU A 428 -20.24 -12.22 17.72
N LYS A 429 -21.27 -12.21 18.57
CA LYS A 429 -21.17 -12.07 20.03
C LYS A 429 -20.67 -13.32 20.75
N ALA A 430 -20.86 -14.50 20.17
CA ALA A 430 -20.41 -15.78 20.77
C ALA A 430 -18.94 -16.09 20.42
N GLN A 431 -18.41 -15.57 19.30
CA GLN A 431 -17.03 -15.79 18.85
C GLN A 431 -15.99 -14.94 19.59
N LEU A 432 -16.41 -13.90 20.33
CA LEU A 432 -15.53 -13.01 21.11
C LEU A 432 -15.32 -13.48 22.56
N LEU A 433 -15.90 -14.61 22.94
CA LEU A 433 -15.79 -15.19 24.28
C LEU A 433 -15.48 -16.68 24.19
N ASP A 434 -14.29 -17.02 23.69
CA ASP A 434 -13.46 -18.07 24.30
C ASP A 434 -12.08 -18.08 23.66
N GLU A 435 -11.10 -17.60 24.43
CA GLU A 435 -9.68 -17.81 24.17
C GLU A 435 -9.36 -19.30 24.33
N VAL A 436 -8.96 -19.96 23.25
CA VAL A 436 -8.01 -21.07 23.34
C VAL A 436 -6.98 -20.94 22.23
N GLU A 437 -5.73 -20.76 22.66
CA GLU A 437 -4.51 -20.84 21.87
C GLU A 437 -4.55 -22.02 20.88
N SER A 438 -4.79 -21.69 19.62
CA SER A 438 -4.46 -22.52 18.47
C SER A 438 -4.04 -21.61 17.32
N GLU A 439 -2.98 -21.99 16.61
CA GLU A 439 -2.36 -21.23 15.51
C GLU A 439 -3.39 -20.78 14.44
N PRO A 440 -3.12 -19.68 13.71
CA PRO A 440 -4.16 -18.79 13.19
C PRO A 440 -4.77 -19.32 11.88
N ALA A 441 -5.88 -20.04 12.00
CA ALA A 441 -6.79 -20.32 10.88
C ALA A 441 -7.91 -19.26 10.74
N ALA A 442 -7.98 -18.27 11.64
CA ALA A 442 -9.08 -17.28 11.68
C ALA A 442 -8.85 -16.01 10.84
N ALA A 443 -7.61 -15.68 10.46
CA ALA A 443 -7.31 -14.44 9.74
C ALA A 443 -7.85 -14.42 8.30
N ASP A 444 -7.82 -15.57 7.61
CA ASP A 444 -8.28 -15.67 6.22
C ASP A 444 -9.79 -15.41 6.11
N ASN A 445 -10.59 -15.87 7.07
CA ASN A 445 -12.04 -15.69 7.05
C ASN A 445 -12.48 -14.23 7.18
N VAL A 446 -11.79 -13.43 7.99
CA VAL A 446 -12.14 -12.00 8.20
C VAL A 446 -11.80 -11.17 6.97
N VAL A 447 -10.61 -11.39 6.39
CA VAL A 447 -10.19 -10.67 5.18
C VAL A 447 -11.08 -11.04 4.00
N GLU A 448 -11.44 -12.32 3.85
CA GLU A 448 -12.38 -12.78 2.82
C GLU A 448 -13.76 -12.15 2.97
N PHE A 449 -14.32 -12.13 4.20
CA PHE A 449 -15.61 -11.50 4.47
C PHE A 449 -15.64 -10.02 4.06
N TRP A 450 -14.62 -9.24 4.46
CA TRP A 450 -14.54 -7.83 4.10
C TRP A 450 -14.38 -7.61 2.60
N ARG A 451 -13.64 -8.49 1.91
CA ARG A 451 -13.47 -8.43 0.46
C ARG A 451 -14.77 -8.71 -0.28
N GLU A 452 -15.58 -9.65 0.20
CA GLU A 452 -16.90 -9.91 -0.37
C GLU A 452 -17.84 -8.72 -0.15
N LEU A 453 -17.85 -8.16 1.06
CA LEU A 453 -18.68 -7.00 1.40
C LEU A 453 -18.32 -5.76 0.57
N ALA A 454 -17.02 -5.52 0.36
CA ALA A 454 -16.50 -4.40 -0.42
C ALA A 454 -16.86 -4.44 -1.92
N ASN A 455 -17.46 -5.53 -2.42
CA ASN A 455 -17.98 -5.59 -3.79
C ASN A 455 -19.32 -4.86 -3.94
N ALA A 456 -20.04 -4.60 -2.86
CA ALA A 456 -21.28 -3.85 -2.91
C ALA A 456 -21.01 -2.33 -2.91
N ASP A 457 -21.98 -1.53 -3.37
CA ASP A 457 -21.89 -0.07 -3.31
C ASP A 457 -21.83 0.41 -1.86
N ALA A 458 -20.74 1.09 -1.51
CA ALA A 458 -20.50 1.61 -0.16
C ALA A 458 -21.61 2.59 0.27
N LEU A 459 -22.15 3.39 -0.65
CA LEU A 459 -23.21 4.36 -0.35
C LEU A 459 -24.53 3.70 0.05
N ILE A 460 -24.74 2.45 -0.38
CA ILE A 460 -25.93 1.67 -0.05
C ILE A 460 -25.71 0.87 1.25
N LYS A 461 -24.50 0.34 1.45
CA LYS A 461 -24.20 -0.60 2.54
C LYS A 461 -23.72 0.06 3.83
N ILE A 462 -23.07 1.21 3.77
CA ILE A 462 -22.53 1.89 4.94
C ILE A 462 -23.56 2.87 5.47
N ASP A 463 -24.37 2.40 6.43
CA ASP A 463 -25.21 3.25 7.27
C ASP A 463 -24.42 3.80 8.48
N ASP A 464 -25.04 4.66 9.28
CA ASP A 464 -24.39 5.28 10.45
C ASP A 464 -23.85 4.24 11.45
N ALA A 465 -24.56 3.12 11.62
CA ALA A 465 -24.16 2.05 12.53
C ALA A 465 -22.97 1.23 12.00
N MET A 466 -22.93 0.97 10.69
CA MET A 466 -21.82 0.32 10.01
C MET A 466 -20.59 1.23 9.99
N GLN A 467 -20.78 2.52 9.75
CA GLN A 467 -19.71 3.52 9.79
C GLN A 467 -19.02 3.54 11.17
N GLN A 468 -19.78 3.57 12.27
CA GLN A 468 -19.19 3.54 13.62
C GLN A 468 -18.41 2.25 13.88
N ARG A 469 -18.92 1.10 13.40
CA ARG A 469 -18.21 -0.19 13.51
C ARG A 469 -16.92 -0.22 12.70
N LEU A 470 -16.93 0.34 11.49
CA LEU A 470 -15.73 0.49 10.65
C LEU A 470 -14.66 1.33 11.35
N LEU A 471 -15.03 2.48 11.91
CA LEU A 471 -14.11 3.34 12.65
C LEU A 471 -13.46 2.58 13.82
N GLN A 472 -14.27 1.92 14.64
CA GLN A 472 -13.78 1.14 15.78
C GLN A 472 -12.86 0.00 15.32
N SER A 473 -13.27 -0.76 14.29
CA SER A 473 -12.46 -1.85 13.75
C SER A 473 -11.13 -1.37 13.21
N MET A 474 -11.09 -0.22 12.53
CA MET A 474 -9.84 0.36 12.05
C MET A 474 -8.90 0.76 13.20
N GLU A 475 -9.43 1.33 14.29
CA GLU A 475 -8.63 1.66 15.49
C GLU A 475 -8.08 0.40 16.17
N ASP A 476 -8.95 -0.58 16.41
CA ASP A 476 -8.62 -1.80 17.15
C ASP A 476 -7.58 -2.64 16.39
N GLU A 477 -7.75 -2.82 15.07
CA GLU A 477 -6.87 -3.65 14.24
C GLU A 477 -5.49 -3.01 14.05
N VAL A 478 -5.38 -1.68 13.91
CA VAL A 478 -4.07 -1.00 13.83
C VAL A 478 -3.23 -1.24 15.07
N LEU A 479 -3.86 -1.19 16.24
CA LEU A 479 -3.16 -1.30 17.52
C LEU A 479 -2.91 -2.76 17.92
N SER A 480 -3.86 -3.65 17.63
CA SER A 480 -3.89 -5.01 18.19
C SER A 480 -3.41 -6.08 17.22
N ASN A 481 -3.57 -5.89 15.89
CA ASN A 481 -3.25 -6.90 14.90
C ASN A 481 -2.77 -6.30 13.56
N SER A 482 -1.52 -5.83 13.57
CA SER A 482 -0.88 -5.24 12.39
C SER A 482 -0.91 -6.13 11.14
N GLY A 483 -0.96 -7.46 11.27
CA GLY A 483 -0.98 -8.38 10.12
C GLY A 483 -2.33 -8.37 9.41
N THR A 484 -3.43 -8.49 10.15
CA THR A 484 -4.80 -8.41 9.62
C THR A 484 -5.09 -7.02 9.08
N PHE A 485 -4.67 -5.97 9.80
CA PHE A 485 -4.80 -4.60 9.32
C PHE A 485 -4.12 -4.37 7.96
N ASP A 486 -2.90 -4.89 7.78
CA ASP A 486 -2.15 -4.76 6.53
C ASP A 486 -2.89 -5.39 5.33
N ALA A 487 -3.73 -6.41 5.57
CA ALA A 487 -4.56 -7.04 4.56
C ALA A 487 -5.92 -6.36 4.35
N LEU A 488 -6.51 -5.78 5.40
CA LEU A 488 -7.81 -5.11 5.34
C LEU A 488 -7.74 -3.69 4.80
N LEU A 489 -6.67 -2.95 5.10
CA LEU A 489 -6.58 -1.55 4.70
C LEU A 489 -6.69 -1.34 3.17
N PRO A 490 -6.04 -2.13 2.30
CA PRO A 490 -6.26 -2.03 0.87
C PRO A 490 -7.72 -2.26 0.46
N VAL A 491 -8.43 -3.19 1.11
CA VAL A 491 -9.84 -3.48 0.84
C VAL A 491 -10.72 -2.29 1.21
N TRP A 492 -10.52 -1.72 2.40
CA TRP A 492 -11.27 -0.54 2.85
C TRP A 492 -10.98 0.69 1.99
N PHE A 493 -9.72 0.90 1.62
CA PHE A 493 -9.32 2.03 0.79
C PHE A 493 -9.93 1.94 -0.61
N ASP A 494 -9.86 0.76 -1.25
CA ASP A 494 -10.50 0.52 -2.54
C ASP A 494 -12.01 0.78 -2.48
N TRP A 495 -12.68 0.27 -1.44
CA TRP A 495 -14.12 0.39 -1.28
C TRP A 495 -14.58 1.84 -1.03
N ILE A 496 -13.91 2.54 -0.09
CA ILE A 496 -14.37 3.83 0.43
C ILE A 496 -13.81 5.01 -0.39
N VAL A 497 -12.62 4.87 -0.99
CA VAL A 497 -11.92 5.97 -1.68
C VAL A 497 -11.93 5.79 -3.19
N GLU A 498 -11.47 4.65 -3.72
CA GLU A 498 -11.32 4.44 -5.17
C GLU A 498 -12.66 4.20 -5.88
N ARG A 499 -13.50 3.29 -5.36
CA ARG A 499 -14.78 2.92 -5.99
C ARG A 499 -15.92 3.87 -5.65
N THR A 500 -15.80 4.62 -4.55
CA THR A 500 -16.88 5.45 -4.03
C THR A 500 -16.59 6.94 -4.23
N ARG A 501 -17.57 7.66 -4.77
CA ARG A 501 -17.46 9.12 -4.95
C ARG A 501 -17.37 9.84 -3.59
N PRO A 502 -16.69 11.00 -3.51
CA PRO A 502 -16.64 11.81 -2.30
C PRO A 502 -18.02 12.10 -1.71
N HIS A 503 -18.17 11.77 -0.43
CA HIS A 503 -19.44 11.81 0.28
C HIS A 503 -19.24 12.37 1.70
N VAL A 504 -20.03 13.40 2.05
CA VAL A 504 -19.87 14.15 3.32
C VAL A 504 -19.96 13.26 4.57
N PRO A 505 -20.96 12.36 4.71
CA PRO A 505 -21.01 11.42 5.83
C PRO A 505 -19.75 10.57 6.04
N PHE A 506 -18.98 10.30 5.00
CA PHE A 506 -17.79 9.46 5.08
C PHE A 506 -16.51 10.22 5.48
N ILE A 507 -16.57 11.54 5.71
CA ILE A 507 -15.42 12.32 6.18
C ILE A 507 -14.71 11.68 7.39
N PRO A 508 -15.41 11.19 8.44
CA PRO A 508 -14.76 10.50 9.54
C PRO A 508 -14.00 9.23 9.10
N LEU A 509 -14.49 8.49 8.11
CA LEU A 509 -13.81 7.30 7.58
C LEU A 509 -12.53 7.68 6.85
N TYR A 510 -12.56 8.74 6.02
CA TYR A 510 -11.36 9.23 5.35
C TYR A 510 -10.32 9.73 6.35
N ASP A 511 -10.76 10.46 7.38
CA ASP A 511 -9.88 10.92 8.46
C ASP A 511 -9.26 9.74 9.22
N GLN A 512 -10.03 8.68 9.45
CA GLN A 512 -9.53 7.45 10.08
C GLN A 512 -8.53 6.72 9.19
N LEU A 513 -8.77 6.63 7.88
CA LEU A 513 -7.80 6.09 6.92
C LEU A 513 -6.47 6.86 6.99
N LEU A 514 -6.53 8.19 7.05
CA LEU A 514 -5.33 9.03 7.21
C LEU A 514 -4.60 8.78 8.55
N ASP A 515 -5.34 8.67 9.65
CA ASP A 515 -4.76 8.40 10.98
C ASP A 515 -4.13 7.02 11.07
N THR A 516 -4.79 6.00 10.52
CA THR A 516 -4.26 4.63 10.53
C THR A 516 -2.99 4.48 9.68
N ILE A 517 -2.90 5.15 8.52
CA ILE A 517 -1.65 5.19 7.73
C ILE A 517 -0.56 5.92 8.51
N TRP A 518 -0.90 7.01 9.20
CA TRP A 518 0.05 7.80 10.00
C TRP A 518 0.64 7.02 11.18
N VAL A 519 -0.18 6.30 11.93
CA VAL A 519 0.26 5.55 13.13
C VAL A 519 1.30 4.47 12.80
N ARG A 520 1.31 3.95 11.57
CA ARG A 520 2.26 2.90 11.13
C ARG A 520 3.71 3.39 11.02
N ASP A 521 3.95 4.70 11.01
CA ASP A 521 5.28 5.33 10.87
C ASP A 521 6.08 4.80 9.65
N ARG A 522 5.36 4.45 8.58
CA ARG A 522 5.90 3.95 7.30
C ARG A 522 5.40 4.84 6.17
N TYR A 523 6.32 5.59 5.57
CA TYR A 523 6.01 6.55 4.50
C TYR A 523 6.83 6.24 3.24
N GLY A 524 6.48 5.14 2.56
CA GLY A 524 6.94 4.89 1.19
C GLY A 524 6.20 5.77 0.18
N GLU A 525 6.55 5.64 -1.11
CA GLU A 525 5.89 6.45 -2.15
C GLU A 525 4.40 6.08 -2.26
N SER A 526 4.06 4.80 -2.17
CA SER A 526 2.67 4.34 -2.21
C SER A 526 1.84 4.84 -1.02
N GLU A 527 2.37 4.79 0.22
CA GLU A 527 1.64 5.28 1.38
C GLU A 527 1.38 6.79 1.30
N LEU A 528 2.37 7.56 0.84
CA LEU A 528 2.20 9.00 0.62
C LEU A 528 1.15 9.28 -0.46
N GLU A 529 1.12 8.50 -1.54
CA GLU A 529 0.10 8.61 -2.57
C GLU A 529 -1.31 8.32 -2.05
N LEU A 530 -1.48 7.27 -1.22
CA LEU A 530 -2.77 6.98 -0.58
C LEU A 530 -3.19 8.12 0.37
N ILE A 531 -2.25 8.71 1.12
CA ILE A 531 -2.51 9.90 1.94
C ILE A 531 -3.01 11.06 1.07
N LYS A 532 -2.37 11.30 -0.08
CA LYS A 532 -2.78 12.35 -1.03
C LYS A 532 -4.21 12.10 -1.52
N GLN A 533 -4.51 10.88 -1.96
CA GLN A 533 -5.83 10.49 -2.46
C GLN A 533 -6.92 10.67 -1.39
N ALA A 534 -6.73 10.12 -0.18
CA ALA A 534 -7.70 10.24 0.91
C ALA A 534 -7.92 11.72 1.31
N ALA A 535 -6.85 12.51 1.41
CA ALA A 535 -6.95 13.93 1.72
C ALA A 535 -7.73 14.72 0.65
N LEU A 536 -7.46 14.47 -0.63
CA LEU A 536 -8.22 15.09 -1.72
C LEU A 536 -9.67 14.62 -1.73
N HIS A 537 -9.96 13.39 -1.30
CA HIS A 537 -11.32 12.89 -1.14
C HIS A 537 -12.09 13.65 -0.06
N VAL A 538 -11.46 13.92 1.10
CA VAL A 538 -12.02 14.81 2.13
C VAL A 538 -12.33 16.19 1.56
N VAL A 539 -11.36 16.83 0.87
CA VAL A 539 -11.55 18.17 0.30
C VAL A 539 -12.70 18.20 -0.71
N ARG A 540 -12.80 17.19 -1.57
CA ARG A 540 -13.86 17.06 -2.60
C ARG A 540 -15.23 16.75 -1.99
N ALA A 541 -15.30 16.04 -0.86
CA ALA A 541 -16.54 15.77 -0.15
C ALA A 541 -17.18 17.07 0.38
N GLY A 542 -16.37 18.10 0.67
CA GLY A 542 -16.85 19.40 1.13
C GLY A 542 -16.90 19.51 2.65
N PRO A 543 -15.73 19.55 3.32
CA PRO A 543 -15.64 19.56 4.78
C PRO A 543 -16.07 20.90 5.37
N THR A 544 -16.36 20.94 6.67
CA THR A 544 -16.51 22.19 7.42
C THR A 544 -15.17 22.94 7.50
N PRO A 545 -15.16 24.26 7.77
CA PRO A 545 -13.91 25.00 7.97
C PRO A 545 -13.00 24.42 9.06
N GLU A 546 -13.58 23.88 10.14
CA GLU A 546 -12.84 23.21 11.22
C GLU A 546 -12.20 21.91 10.74
N GLN A 547 -12.97 21.06 10.06
CA GLN A 547 -12.46 19.80 9.49
C GLN A 547 -11.35 20.06 8.47
N TYR A 548 -11.54 21.06 7.59
CA TYR A 548 -10.51 21.45 6.62
C TYR A 548 -9.22 21.92 7.30
N ARG A 549 -9.33 22.74 8.35
CA ARG A 549 -8.16 23.20 9.12
C ARG A 549 -7.42 22.04 9.76
N HIS A 550 -8.14 21.12 10.40
CA HIS A 550 -7.55 19.92 11.01
C HIS A 550 -6.82 19.07 9.97
N LEU A 551 -7.41 18.87 8.80
CA LEU A 551 -6.76 18.17 7.68
C LEU A 551 -5.46 18.87 7.24
N MET A 552 -5.48 20.19 7.02
CA MET A 552 -4.28 20.93 6.61
C MET A 552 -3.17 20.87 7.66
N GLU A 553 -3.52 21.01 8.95
CA GLU A 553 -2.56 20.87 10.06
C GLU A 553 -1.97 19.46 10.13
N ARG A 554 -2.79 18.43 9.90
CA ARG A 554 -2.36 17.03 9.83
C ARG A 554 -1.39 16.80 8.67
N LEU A 555 -1.76 17.22 7.46
CA LEU A 555 -0.90 17.11 6.27
C LEU A 555 0.43 17.85 6.46
N LYS A 556 0.41 19.00 7.13
CA LYS A 556 1.63 19.74 7.47
C LYS A 556 2.52 18.95 8.44
N LYS A 557 1.95 18.38 9.51
CA LYS A 557 2.69 17.52 10.45
C LYS A 557 3.28 16.30 9.75
N MET A 558 2.51 15.68 8.86
CA MET A 558 2.96 14.57 8.02
C MET A 558 4.16 14.98 7.16
N PHE A 559 4.02 16.09 6.42
CA PHE A 559 5.08 16.63 5.59
C PHE A 559 6.35 16.96 6.39
N ASP A 560 6.23 17.56 7.57
CA ASP A 560 7.36 17.92 8.43
C ASP A 560 8.19 16.68 8.84
N VAL A 561 7.55 15.51 9.02
CA VAL A 561 8.23 14.25 9.34
C VAL A 561 8.91 13.63 8.13
N VAL A 562 8.26 13.63 6.96
CA VAL A 562 8.79 13.00 5.74
C VAL A 562 9.68 13.94 4.90
N ARG A 563 9.87 15.18 5.33
CA ARG A 563 10.57 16.25 4.62
C ARG A 563 11.95 15.81 4.13
N SER A 564 12.07 15.58 2.84
CA SER A 564 13.32 15.19 2.18
C SER A 564 13.23 15.49 0.68
N PRO A 565 14.37 15.54 -0.05
CA PRO A 565 14.33 15.69 -1.51
C PRO A 565 13.50 14.60 -2.21
N HIS A 566 13.40 13.41 -1.62
CA HIS A 566 12.66 12.27 -2.19
C HIS A 566 11.14 12.43 -2.07
N SER A 567 10.63 13.08 -1.02
CA SER A 567 9.19 13.31 -0.82
C SER A 567 8.67 14.58 -1.50
N MET A 568 9.55 15.38 -2.10
CA MET A 568 9.16 16.61 -2.79
C MET A 568 8.23 16.43 -3.99
N PRO A 569 8.35 15.39 -4.85
CA PRO A 569 7.40 15.17 -5.94
C PRO A 569 5.96 15.05 -5.41
N TRP A 570 5.77 14.20 -4.40
CA TRP A 570 4.49 14.03 -3.70
C TRP A 570 3.98 15.35 -3.10
N ALA A 571 4.83 16.06 -2.37
CA ALA A 571 4.44 17.29 -1.69
C ALA A 571 4.03 18.39 -2.70
N LEU A 572 4.75 18.51 -3.81
CA LEU A 572 4.42 19.48 -4.86
C LEU A 572 3.12 19.12 -5.58
N ASP A 573 2.88 17.85 -5.90
CA ASP A 573 1.62 17.43 -6.53
C ASP A 573 0.42 17.57 -5.57
N LEU A 574 0.61 17.33 -4.27
CA LEU A 574 -0.40 17.60 -3.23
C LEU A 574 -0.71 19.10 -3.16
N ALA A 575 0.33 19.95 -3.09
CA ALA A 575 0.20 21.40 -3.07
C ALA A 575 -0.55 21.91 -4.33
N ASP A 576 -0.18 21.37 -5.49
CA ASP A 576 -0.81 21.67 -6.78
C ASP A 576 -2.31 21.35 -6.77
N SER A 577 -2.66 20.16 -6.30
CA SER A 577 -4.05 19.68 -6.21
C SER A 577 -4.88 20.50 -5.23
N LEU A 578 -4.29 20.87 -4.08
CA LEU A 578 -4.95 21.70 -3.07
C LEU A 578 -5.14 23.15 -3.53
N ALA A 579 -4.20 23.69 -4.31
CA ALA A 579 -4.30 25.04 -4.86
C ALA A 579 -5.48 25.18 -5.85
N MET A 580 -5.83 24.10 -6.56
CA MET A 580 -6.96 24.08 -7.50
C MET A 580 -8.30 23.73 -6.87
N SER A 581 -8.27 23.18 -5.67
CA SER A 581 -9.48 22.77 -4.97
C SER A 581 -10.11 23.96 -4.24
N PRO A 582 -11.45 23.98 -4.07
CA PRO A 582 -12.12 24.99 -3.24
C PRO A 582 -11.55 25.00 -1.82
N SER A 583 -11.16 26.18 -1.35
CA SER A 583 -10.62 26.36 0.00
C SER A 583 -11.71 26.73 0.99
N ARG A 584 -11.70 26.07 2.15
CA ARG A 584 -12.57 26.41 3.29
C ARG A 584 -11.85 27.25 4.35
N ASP A 585 -10.52 27.27 4.30
CA ASP A 585 -9.64 28.09 5.14
C ASP A 585 -8.33 28.37 4.39
N ASP A 586 -8.24 29.55 3.76
CA ASP A 586 -7.08 29.95 2.97
C ASP A 586 -5.81 30.07 3.81
N GLN A 587 -5.94 30.45 5.08
CA GLN A 587 -4.78 30.59 5.97
C GLN A 587 -4.17 29.21 6.26
N ALA A 588 -4.99 28.22 6.58
CA ALA A 588 -4.52 26.85 6.84
C ALA A 588 -3.86 26.23 5.60
N ARG A 589 -4.47 26.39 4.42
CA ARG A 589 -3.87 25.94 3.15
C ARG A 589 -2.54 26.62 2.89
N ASN A 590 -2.47 27.95 3.04
CA ASN A 590 -1.26 28.72 2.76
C ASN A 590 -0.11 28.36 3.70
N GLN A 591 -0.37 28.00 4.96
CA GLN A 591 0.67 27.52 5.88
C GLN A 591 1.33 26.23 5.40
N LEU A 592 0.54 25.28 4.88
CA LEU A 592 1.07 24.06 4.28
C LEU A 592 1.88 24.36 3.01
N LEU A 593 1.32 25.19 2.10
CA LEU A 593 1.99 25.59 0.86
C LEU A 593 3.34 26.27 1.14
N VAL A 594 3.40 27.22 2.09
CA VAL A 594 4.64 27.89 2.48
C VAL A 594 5.67 26.89 3.00
N ALA A 595 5.27 25.89 3.79
CA ALA A 595 6.17 24.85 4.27
C ALA A 595 6.77 24.03 3.12
N ILE A 596 5.94 23.63 2.15
CA ILE A 596 6.37 22.86 0.97
C ILE A 596 7.28 23.69 0.07
N LEU A 597 6.91 24.94 -0.23
CA LEU A 597 7.72 25.84 -1.06
C LEU A 597 9.08 26.13 -0.39
N SER A 598 9.10 26.34 0.92
CA SER A 598 10.34 26.57 1.69
C SER A 598 11.27 25.36 1.61
N ALA A 599 10.76 24.15 1.78
CA ALA A 599 11.54 22.93 1.60
C ALA A 599 12.03 22.77 0.15
N GLY A 600 11.19 23.14 -0.83
CA GLY A 600 11.57 23.18 -2.24
C GLY A 600 12.73 24.11 -2.53
N SER A 601 12.82 25.27 -1.87
CA SER A 601 14.01 26.15 -1.98
C SER A 601 15.26 25.51 -1.39
N GLU A 602 15.14 24.87 -0.23
CA GLU A 602 16.26 24.23 0.46
C GLU A 602 16.83 23.09 -0.38
N PHE A 603 15.95 22.31 -1.03
CA PHE A 603 16.33 21.16 -1.84
C PHE A 603 16.52 21.48 -3.33
N LEU A 604 16.47 22.75 -3.73
CA LEU A 604 16.42 23.18 -5.13
C LEU A 604 17.48 22.53 -6.03
N ALA A 605 18.71 22.39 -5.53
CA ALA A 605 19.82 21.78 -6.26
C ALA A 605 19.63 20.28 -6.56
N ARG A 606 18.75 19.60 -5.82
CA ARG A 606 18.47 18.15 -5.95
C ARG A 606 17.15 17.85 -6.68
N LEU A 607 16.33 18.87 -6.95
CA LEU A 607 15.05 18.70 -7.63
C LEU A 607 15.25 18.47 -9.13
N ALA A 608 14.35 17.67 -9.72
CA ALA A 608 14.25 17.54 -11.18
C ALA A 608 13.69 18.82 -11.81
N ASP A 609 13.91 19.02 -13.11
CA ASP A 609 13.49 20.27 -13.77
C ASP A 609 11.97 20.45 -13.82
N ALA A 610 11.21 19.35 -13.92
CA ALA A 610 9.76 19.36 -13.77
C ALA A 610 9.33 19.88 -12.38
N GLN A 611 9.98 19.40 -11.31
CA GLN A 611 9.71 19.82 -9.94
C GLN A 611 10.07 21.30 -9.72
N LYS A 612 11.20 21.76 -10.27
CA LYS A 612 11.59 23.18 -10.24
C LYS A 612 10.58 24.07 -10.96
N ALA A 613 10.08 23.61 -12.11
CA ALA A 613 9.07 24.33 -12.87
C ALA A 613 7.75 24.43 -12.10
N LEU A 614 7.30 23.34 -11.47
CA LEU A 614 6.08 23.36 -10.66
C LEU A 614 6.24 24.24 -9.42
N LEU A 615 7.40 24.17 -8.75
CA LEU A 615 7.73 25.04 -7.61
C LEU A 615 7.62 26.53 -7.99
N ARG A 616 8.12 26.92 -9.17
CA ARG A 616 8.00 28.29 -9.70
C ARG A 616 6.56 28.69 -9.96
N LEU A 617 5.80 27.80 -10.58
CA LEU A 617 4.39 28.03 -10.90
C LEU A 617 3.59 28.28 -9.62
N LEU A 618 3.72 27.40 -8.63
CA LEU A 618 3.02 27.52 -7.34
C LEU A 618 3.43 28.77 -6.55
N ALA A 619 4.71 29.13 -6.58
CA ALA A 619 5.20 30.35 -5.92
C ALA A 619 4.58 31.62 -6.54
N ASN A 620 4.50 31.68 -7.87
CA ASN A 620 3.92 32.81 -8.60
C ASN A 620 2.41 32.93 -8.36
N GLU A 621 1.67 31.81 -8.39
CA GLU A 621 0.20 31.81 -8.19
C GLU A 621 -0.20 32.29 -6.79
N ASN A 622 0.57 31.92 -5.76
CA ASN A 622 0.22 32.21 -4.37
C ASN A 622 0.76 33.57 -3.88
N SER A 623 1.41 34.36 -4.75
CA SER A 623 2.02 35.66 -4.40
C SER A 623 2.93 35.60 -3.16
N ILE A 624 3.53 34.43 -2.89
CA ILE A 624 4.44 34.24 -1.77
C ILE A 624 5.78 34.84 -2.21
N PRO A 625 6.37 35.81 -1.47
CA PRO A 625 7.66 36.39 -1.81
C PRO A 625 8.74 35.31 -1.71
N PHE A 626 8.97 34.63 -2.83
CA PHE A 626 9.87 33.51 -2.95
C PHE A 626 10.84 33.80 -4.07
N THR A 627 12.00 34.34 -3.70
CA THR A 627 13.14 34.46 -4.60
C THR A 627 13.86 33.13 -4.62
N LEU A 628 13.72 32.39 -5.72
CA LEU A 628 14.70 31.36 -6.04
C LEU A 628 16.08 32.02 -6.07
N PRO A 629 17.12 31.40 -5.49
CA PRO A 629 18.48 31.84 -5.76
C PRO A 629 18.66 31.81 -7.27
N SER A 630 18.81 32.99 -7.88
CA SER A 630 19.30 33.09 -9.24
C SER A 630 20.59 32.32 -9.24
N GLN A 631 20.64 31.16 -9.92
CA GLN A 631 21.94 30.60 -10.26
C GLN A 631 22.63 31.69 -11.05
N GLU A 632 23.66 32.31 -10.46
CA GLU A 632 24.71 32.91 -11.27
C GLU A 632 25.09 31.83 -12.27
N VAL A 633 24.75 32.09 -13.52
CA VAL A 633 25.05 31.21 -14.63
C VAL A 633 26.58 31.17 -14.73
N VAL A 634 27.21 30.26 -13.98
CA VAL A 634 28.35 29.56 -14.53
C VAL A 634 27.77 28.91 -15.78
N ARG A 635 28.13 29.47 -16.94
CA ARG A 635 27.90 28.87 -18.26
C ARG A 635 28.67 27.55 -18.30
N SER A 636 28.17 26.54 -17.59
CA SER A 636 28.61 25.16 -17.70
C SER A 636 27.42 24.40 -18.27
N VAL A 637 27.41 24.32 -19.59
CA VAL A 637 26.53 23.50 -20.44
C VAL A 637 25.07 23.91 -20.29
N GLU A 638 24.56 24.68 -21.27
CA GLU A 638 23.12 24.73 -21.54
C GLU A 638 22.61 23.28 -21.49
N PRO A 639 21.57 22.95 -20.70
CA PRO A 639 20.95 21.64 -20.88
C PRO A 639 20.63 21.57 -22.37
N GLU A 640 21.02 20.49 -23.05
CA GLU A 640 20.56 20.23 -24.41
C GLU A 640 19.04 20.21 -24.33
N THR A 641 18.41 21.37 -24.49
CA THR A 641 16.98 21.50 -24.67
C THR A 641 16.78 20.84 -26.01
N THR A 642 16.37 19.56 -25.98
CA THR A 642 15.92 18.82 -27.15
C THR A 642 14.81 19.63 -27.77
N ASP A 643 15.19 20.45 -28.75
CA ASP A 643 14.36 21.46 -29.38
C ASP A 643 13.47 20.77 -30.43
N SER A 644 12.73 19.77 -29.96
CA SER A 644 11.91 18.86 -30.75
C SER A 644 10.59 19.55 -31.10
N GLU A 645 10.25 19.55 -32.39
CA GLU A 645 8.96 20.03 -32.89
C GLU A 645 7.86 18.95 -32.83
N ALA A 646 8.09 17.88 -32.05
CA ALA A 646 7.15 16.78 -31.89
C ALA A 646 5.76 17.26 -31.43
N ARG A 647 4.73 16.57 -31.93
CA ARG A 647 3.34 16.80 -31.56
C ARG A 647 2.97 15.81 -30.48
N VAL A 648 2.68 16.32 -29.30
CA VAL A 648 2.38 15.53 -28.12
C VAL A 648 0.91 15.72 -27.75
N MET A 649 0.20 14.62 -27.55
CA MET A 649 -1.13 14.63 -26.97
C MET A 649 -1.07 14.04 -25.55
N ILE A 650 -1.68 14.71 -24.59
CA ILE A 650 -1.82 14.22 -23.21
C ILE A 650 -3.30 13.91 -22.96
N TYR A 651 -3.60 12.71 -22.49
CA TYR A 651 -4.94 12.27 -22.15
C TYR A 651 -5.06 11.92 -20.66
N SER A 652 -6.06 12.52 -19.99
CA SER A 652 -6.46 12.21 -18.60
C SER A 652 -7.86 12.77 -18.34
N LEU A 653 -8.65 12.14 -17.45
CA LEU A 653 -9.88 12.78 -16.94
C LEU A 653 -9.58 13.94 -15.98
N ASP A 654 -8.36 13.99 -15.43
CA ASP A 654 -7.87 15.16 -14.70
C ASP A 654 -7.44 16.26 -15.69
N SER A 655 -8.44 17.02 -16.14
CA SER A 655 -8.23 18.16 -17.04
C SER A 655 -7.34 19.26 -16.44
N GLN A 656 -7.26 19.37 -15.10
CA GLN A 656 -6.46 20.39 -14.43
C GLN A 656 -4.98 20.02 -14.46
N ALA A 657 -4.65 18.77 -14.10
CA ALA A 657 -3.28 18.27 -14.14
C ALA A 657 -2.69 18.31 -15.56
N THR A 658 -3.48 17.93 -16.57
CA THR A 658 -3.04 17.96 -17.98
C THR A 658 -2.83 19.37 -18.51
N GLN A 659 -3.69 20.32 -18.13
CA GLN A 659 -3.55 21.73 -18.49
C GLN A 659 -2.27 22.33 -17.88
N ARG A 660 -2.01 22.08 -16.59
CA ARG A 660 -0.77 22.54 -15.95
C ARG A 660 0.48 21.89 -16.54
N ALA A 661 0.43 20.60 -16.83
CA ALA A 661 1.54 19.90 -17.46
C ALA A 661 1.86 20.53 -18.83
N MET A 662 0.82 20.89 -19.61
CA MET A 662 1.01 21.62 -20.87
C MET A 662 1.68 22.98 -20.65
N ASP A 663 1.27 23.76 -19.64
CA ASP A 663 1.84 25.08 -19.38
C ASP A 663 3.29 25.01 -18.89
N MET A 664 3.63 23.99 -18.10
CA MET A 664 5.01 23.66 -17.75
C MET A 664 5.85 23.23 -18.97
N LEU A 665 5.32 22.36 -19.82
CA LEU A 665 6.01 21.88 -21.03
C LEU A 665 6.27 23.02 -22.02
N LYS A 666 5.35 23.98 -22.18
CA LYS A 666 5.59 25.18 -22.99
C LYS A 666 6.76 26.02 -22.49
N THR A 667 6.99 26.03 -21.17
CA THR A 667 8.10 26.75 -20.55
C THR A 667 9.42 25.98 -20.69
N LEU A 668 9.39 24.66 -20.52
CA LEU A 668 10.57 23.79 -20.57
C LEU A 668 11.02 23.45 -22.00
N SER A 669 10.10 23.40 -22.96
CA SER A 669 10.35 23.05 -24.37
C SER A 669 9.45 23.86 -25.30
N PRO A 670 9.81 25.12 -25.61
CA PRO A 670 8.93 26.05 -26.34
C PRO A 670 8.51 25.61 -27.75
N LYS A 671 9.29 24.74 -28.41
CA LYS A 671 8.97 24.20 -29.74
C LYS A 671 8.02 23.01 -29.73
N LEU A 672 7.75 22.42 -28.56
CA LEU A 672 6.88 21.26 -28.43
C LEU A 672 5.42 21.65 -28.66
N LYS A 673 4.72 20.91 -29.53
CA LYS A 673 3.29 21.13 -29.80
C LYS A 673 2.45 20.22 -28.93
N VAL A 674 2.05 20.73 -27.77
CA VAL A 674 1.24 19.97 -26.78
C VAL A 674 -0.25 20.23 -26.96
N THR A 675 -1.04 19.17 -26.95
CA THR A 675 -2.51 19.18 -26.94
C THR A 675 -3.05 18.30 -25.82
N THR A 676 -4.20 18.63 -25.25
CA THR A 676 -4.82 17.87 -24.14
C THR A 676 -6.23 17.41 -24.50
N ASN A 677 -6.66 16.27 -23.94
CA ASN A 677 -8.03 15.77 -24.05
C ASN A 677 -8.47 15.03 -22.77
N CYS A 678 -9.75 15.18 -22.41
CA CYS A 678 -10.38 14.58 -21.23
C CYS A 678 -11.78 14.02 -21.54
N ASP A 679 -12.04 13.71 -22.82
CA ASP A 679 -13.35 13.21 -23.25
C ASP A 679 -13.57 11.79 -22.70
N THR A 680 -14.67 11.57 -21.98
CA THR A 680 -14.99 10.26 -21.39
C THR A 680 -15.36 9.20 -22.43
N GLU A 681 -15.76 9.63 -23.62
CA GLU A 681 -16.20 8.78 -24.73
C GLU A 681 -15.34 8.98 -25.98
N CYS A 682 -15.53 8.11 -26.97
CA CYS A 682 -14.78 8.16 -28.22
C CYS A 682 -15.30 9.26 -29.17
N THR A 683 -14.90 10.51 -28.92
CA THR A 683 -15.33 11.66 -29.73
C THR A 683 -14.51 11.83 -31.02
N PRO A 684 -15.05 12.54 -32.04
CA PRO A 684 -14.26 12.92 -33.22
C PRO A 684 -13.01 13.75 -32.87
N ARG A 685 -13.09 14.58 -31.82
CA ARG A 685 -11.98 15.41 -31.32
C ARG A 685 -10.85 14.55 -30.74
N LEU A 686 -11.19 13.53 -29.95
CA LEU A 686 -10.24 12.57 -29.40
C LEU A 686 -9.50 11.84 -30.53
N ARG A 687 -10.25 11.24 -31.46
CA ARG A 687 -9.67 10.53 -32.63
C ARG A 687 -8.77 11.42 -33.47
N GLN A 688 -9.19 12.65 -33.73
CA GLN A 688 -8.42 13.58 -34.55
C GLN A 688 -7.13 14.00 -33.85
N SER A 689 -7.19 14.34 -32.55
CA SER A 689 -6.01 14.71 -31.76
C SER A 689 -4.99 13.56 -31.71
N THR A 690 -5.46 12.33 -31.47
CA THR A 690 -4.62 11.12 -31.48
C THR A 690 -3.94 10.90 -32.82
N ARG A 691 -4.69 11.01 -33.93
CA ARG A 691 -4.15 10.83 -35.28
C ARG A 691 -3.14 11.89 -35.68
N HIS A 692 -3.11 13.06 -35.03
CA HIS A 692 -2.19 14.15 -35.37
C HIS A 692 -0.98 14.24 -34.45
N ALA A 693 -0.95 13.45 -33.38
CA ALA A 693 0.17 13.36 -32.46
C ALA A 693 1.24 12.37 -32.96
N ASP A 694 2.50 12.70 -32.67
CA ASP A 694 3.64 11.80 -32.83
C ASP A 694 3.76 10.88 -31.59
N PHE A 695 3.41 11.40 -30.41
CA PHE A 695 3.31 10.63 -29.16
C PHE A 695 2.01 10.97 -28.41
N VAL A 696 1.38 9.97 -27.82
CA VAL A 696 0.18 10.10 -26.98
C VAL A 696 0.51 9.62 -25.58
N PHE A 697 0.47 10.52 -24.60
CA PHE A 697 0.69 10.22 -23.19
C PHE A 697 -0.63 9.98 -22.50
N PHE A 698 -0.86 8.73 -22.09
CA PHE A 698 -2.10 8.27 -21.49
C PHE A 698 -1.92 8.06 -19.99
N VAL A 699 -2.64 8.82 -19.17
CA VAL A 699 -2.64 8.68 -17.71
C VAL A 699 -3.63 7.58 -17.31
N SER A 700 -3.15 6.33 -17.26
CA SER A 700 -4.01 5.14 -17.09
C SER A 700 -4.86 5.14 -15.82
N SER A 701 -4.36 5.74 -14.73
CA SER A 701 -4.95 5.69 -13.39
C SER A 701 -6.30 6.42 -13.26
N VAL A 702 -6.59 7.35 -14.15
CA VAL A 702 -7.80 8.19 -14.12
C VAL A 702 -8.43 8.27 -15.51
N ALA A 703 -8.34 7.21 -16.30
CA ALA A 703 -8.86 7.19 -17.67
C ALA A 703 -10.06 6.26 -17.82
N THR A 704 -11.02 6.61 -18.69
CA THR A 704 -12.10 5.70 -19.07
C THR A 704 -11.59 4.64 -20.06
N HIS A 705 -12.09 3.41 -19.92
CA HIS A 705 -11.81 2.32 -20.86
C HIS A 705 -12.20 2.69 -22.30
N GLN A 706 -13.31 3.40 -22.49
CA GLN A 706 -13.80 3.80 -23.81
C GLN A 706 -12.82 4.73 -24.52
N ALA A 707 -12.16 5.64 -23.81
CA ALA A 707 -11.17 6.53 -24.39
C ALA A 707 -9.86 5.80 -24.71
N PHE A 708 -9.44 4.84 -23.89
CA PHE A 708 -8.27 4.00 -24.18
C PHE A 708 -8.38 3.32 -25.54
N PHE A 709 -9.48 2.57 -25.77
CA PHE A 709 -9.70 1.89 -27.05
C PHE A 709 -9.83 2.88 -28.21
N CYS A 710 -10.50 4.02 -27.99
CA CYS A 710 -10.59 5.07 -28.99
C CYS A 710 -9.22 5.60 -29.43
N ILE A 711 -8.32 5.81 -28.47
CA ILE A 711 -6.95 6.24 -28.73
C ILE A 711 -6.21 5.12 -29.46
N LYS A 712 -6.25 3.89 -28.95
CA LYS A 712 -5.58 2.73 -29.53
C LYS A 712 -5.95 2.52 -31.00
N ASP A 713 -7.24 2.58 -31.33
CA ASP A 713 -7.76 2.44 -32.70
C ASP A 713 -7.38 3.63 -33.61
N ALA A 714 -7.11 4.80 -33.03
CA ALA A 714 -6.77 6.01 -33.75
C ALA A 714 -5.26 6.24 -33.91
N LEU A 715 -4.40 5.49 -33.20
CA LEU A 715 -2.95 5.58 -33.30
C LEU A 715 -2.45 5.19 -34.71
N ARG A 716 -1.40 5.87 -35.17
CA ARG A 716 -0.72 5.52 -36.43
C ARG A 716 0.23 4.35 -36.27
N THR A 717 0.90 4.31 -35.12
CA THR A 717 1.89 3.30 -34.74
C THR A 717 1.62 2.93 -33.28
N PRO A 718 1.57 1.63 -32.94
CA PRO A 718 1.34 1.19 -31.55
C PRO A 718 2.34 1.79 -30.56
N ASP A 719 3.60 1.92 -30.97
CA ASP A 719 4.70 2.46 -30.15
C ASP A 719 4.57 3.96 -29.82
N ALA A 720 3.62 4.67 -30.43
CA ALA A 720 3.36 6.08 -30.12
C ALA A 720 2.56 6.27 -28.83
N LEU A 721 1.97 5.22 -28.27
CA LEU A 721 1.28 5.28 -26.98
C LEU A 721 2.28 5.15 -25.83
N CYS A 722 2.34 6.17 -24.99
CA CYS A 722 3.18 6.23 -23.82
C CYS A 722 2.31 6.27 -22.56
N HIS A 723 2.48 5.31 -21.66
CA HIS A 723 1.75 5.31 -20.38
C HIS A 723 2.45 6.20 -19.36
N VAL A 724 1.70 7.10 -18.73
CA VAL A 724 2.19 7.88 -17.59
C VAL A 724 1.95 7.09 -16.31
N GLN A 725 3.04 6.80 -15.61
CA GLN A 725 3.05 5.98 -14.40
C GLN A 725 2.73 6.84 -13.16
N GLY A 726 1.48 6.84 -12.70
CA GLY A 726 1.02 7.61 -11.53
C GLY A 726 0.13 8.79 -11.89
N THR A 727 -0.29 9.56 -10.87
CA THR A 727 -1.13 10.76 -11.03
C THR A 727 -0.34 12.01 -10.64
N GLY A 728 -0.50 13.09 -11.39
CA GLY A 728 0.09 14.37 -11.04
C GLY A 728 0.79 15.09 -12.18
N THR A 729 0.87 16.41 -12.03
CA THR A 729 1.45 17.32 -13.02
C THR A 729 2.93 17.02 -13.26
N THR A 730 3.72 16.80 -12.20
CA THR A 730 5.16 16.53 -12.33
C THR A 730 5.43 15.26 -13.12
N ARG A 731 4.68 14.19 -12.84
CA ARG A 731 4.88 12.88 -13.45
C ARG A 731 4.56 12.84 -14.94
N ILE A 732 3.52 13.58 -15.37
CA ILE A 732 3.21 13.78 -16.79
C ILE A 732 4.39 14.46 -17.49
N VAL A 733 4.89 15.57 -16.92
CA VAL A 733 5.98 16.36 -17.52
C VAL A 733 7.28 15.55 -17.59
N GLU A 734 7.65 14.83 -16.52
CA GLU A 734 8.84 13.96 -16.50
C GLU A 734 8.76 12.86 -17.57
N THR A 735 7.60 12.22 -17.72
CA THR A 735 7.39 11.16 -18.73
C THR A 735 7.52 11.71 -20.14
N VAL A 736 6.92 12.88 -20.40
CA VAL A 736 7.00 13.56 -21.71
C VAL A 736 8.44 13.90 -22.07
N ILE A 737 9.17 14.55 -21.15
CA ILE A 737 10.56 14.96 -21.40
C ILE A 737 11.45 13.74 -21.63
N LYS A 738 11.32 12.70 -20.79
CA LYS A 738 12.10 11.47 -20.93
C LYS A 738 11.90 10.81 -22.29
N GLN A 739 10.65 10.74 -22.76
CA GLN A 739 10.34 10.12 -24.05
C GLN A 739 10.84 10.94 -25.23
N ILE A 740 10.71 12.28 -25.17
CA ILE A 740 11.23 13.17 -26.23
C ILE A 740 12.75 13.08 -26.30
N GLN A 741 13.43 13.00 -25.15
CA GLN A 741 14.88 12.84 -25.09
C GLN A 741 15.35 11.47 -25.60
N ALA A 742 14.54 10.42 -25.45
CA ALA A 742 14.86 9.09 -25.98
C ALA A 742 14.64 8.99 -27.50
N ALA A 743 13.79 9.85 -28.08
CA ALA A 743 13.41 9.82 -29.48
C ALA A 743 14.21 10.80 -30.37
N GLY A 744 14.86 11.80 -29.78
CA GLY A 744 15.81 12.72 -30.44
C GLY A 744 17.22 12.19 -30.39
#